data_AF-A0A9Q0YP15-F1
#
_entry.id   AF-A0A9Q0YP15-F1
#
_cell.length_a   1.000
_cell.length_b   1.000
_cell.length_c   1.000
_cell.angle_alpha   90.00
_cell.angle_beta   90.00
_cell.angle_gamma   90.00
#
_symmetry.space_group_name_H-M   'P 1'
#
loop_
_entity.id
_entity.type
_entity.pdbx_description
1 polymer ?
#
loop_
_entity_poly.entity_id
_entity_poly.type
_entity_poly.pdbx_seq_one_letter_code
_entity_poly.pdbx_strand_id
1 'polypeptide(L)'
;MASCEDVDLVLAGQTVEVFPDLIFIILTAVVGVVLPLLFAFLFLKEIGKKRVQKSERVIGNTPRTVTEDWAGVEEDGIYYAGGAARQTTSAYKKMQKQRKSMKVSLEMDAVVYTNESTQDTAMEHDEDETEGEEEEFETYTSIVTILSKSGMSTKARDKALEELYIQDIRDSWTLQSDIHKEKTSAFFVLLQVMLGKFVASERITETYAKEFVEQYQEKMKECEGEILSDLKKVEQDLKENSRDSLEVEEELELKRPEFSRRLAAVVDSLSAEMRDDLQKNSGLSTDEVEALSEKLSKHMTTAEKLIGEDVEDQSVVLQDRLSKRQALAQQYSDMTARESQGTQTRIVEMKNILSDAVDDQKMTQSQVESILKDYEENLAAVEENYRSELQRQSAELQQKLKHHREAAMAKLQDKHSKEQEKLQQAVTTVVNPSDIVQAHHDLQQQHRSEYNDLVDELDYTEAEALSVARKKLSETQKEEADQVAEKMVAMLAEETRLSEKEAQKMMKKHQANCQAFEEQLMKEKQEQSEMLQKKIQERKAAWEKEKEKNKVEQQQLTVEQEKTVTKVLDSQTGLEEEARKRILQQHEQNTAALNNHLNLTRMRQQKLIEAKLAKRKARMEALKEQQKTEVNNAENEEEAEALKEQHEEELRTELAEYNKEHEKTVAVFRSKIAIETAEMLKVQDQQMGELLGKLQVGQARRRAVIERQDKAIQELQEKLVDTVGDNSKVPEQKTERIIQKHLREVEEVQEKMREAREHQAKILREKYENQKIMREKTLLAQLDENRVKTAKSKQRELSTNALEVLSRIYEEKKQEQAIKQMEQEMKSEMLHQKQEMDRQLEEALKRELEEREKDFLGDLAAVSELRKEELTELVSAAVEDGGGNEGDAKAIKKDLMKRMKNAKSRPDDDDEDFVEEKRSKKKKKGKKK
;
A
#
# COMPACT_ATOMS: atom_id res chain seq x y z
N MET A 1 -13.82 -56.01 37.15
CA MET A 1 -13.45 -57.43 36.97
C MET A 1 -13.93 -57.85 35.59
N ALA A 2 -13.09 -58.60 34.88
CA ALA A 2 -13.23 -59.16 33.52
C ALA A 2 -14.57 -59.89 33.27
N SER A 3 -15.04 -60.23 32.06
CA SER A 3 -14.42 -60.94 30.91
C SER A 3 -15.50 -61.08 29.83
N CYS A 4 -15.28 -60.76 28.55
CA CYS A 4 -14.92 -61.67 27.43
C CYS A 4 -15.65 -63.02 27.35
N GLU A 5 -16.33 -63.28 26.22
CA GLU A 5 -16.36 -64.57 25.49
C GLU A 5 -16.72 -64.37 24.00
N ASP A 6 -15.98 -65.08 23.13
CA ASP A 6 -15.91 -65.06 21.66
C ASP A 6 -17.08 -65.76 20.94
N VAL A 7 -17.29 -65.49 19.62
CA VAL A 7 -17.47 -66.51 18.54
C VAL A 7 -17.14 -65.92 17.15
N ASP A 8 -16.39 -66.71 16.36
CA ASP A 8 -15.86 -66.48 15.00
C ASP A 8 -16.71 -67.06 13.83
N LEU A 9 -16.60 -66.39 12.67
CA LEU A 9 -16.49 -66.80 11.23
C LEU A 9 -17.31 -67.93 10.53
N VAL A 10 -17.74 -67.67 9.27
CA VAL A 10 -17.32 -68.35 7.99
C VAL A 10 -18.08 -67.80 6.74
N LEU A 11 -17.38 -67.71 5.59
CA LEU A 11 -17.73 -67.19 4.24
C LEU A 11 -18.13 -68.27 3.19
N ALA A 12 -18.82 -67.84 2.11
CA ALA A 12 -18.76 -68.32 0.71
C ALA A 12 -19.29 -67.18 -0.21
N GLY A 13 -18.87 -66.84 -1.44
CA GLY A 13 -18.03 -67.47 -2.46
C GLY A 13 -18.75 -67.46 -3.84
N GLN A 14 -18.70 -66.38 -4.63
CA GLN A 14 -19.19 -66.34 -6.03
C GLN A 14 -18.24 -65.53 -6.94
N THR A 15 -17.81 -66.14 -8.04
CA THR A 15 -16.93 -65.60 -9.10
C THR A 15 -17.77 -65.01 -10.25
N VAL A 16 -17.44 -63.81 -10.71
CA VAL A 16 -18.03 -63.15 -11.89
C VAL A 16 -17.03 -63.18 -13.05
N GLU A 17 -17.43 -63.74 -14.18
CA GLU A 17 -16.69 -63.71 -15.45
C GLU A 17 -16.83 -62.33 -16.11
N VAL A 18 -15.69 -61.69 -16.41
CA VAL A 18 -15.63 -60.39 -17.10
C VAL A 18 -15.35 -60.61 -18.58
N PHE A 19 -16.27 -60.17 -19.44
CA PHE A 19 -16.13 -60.27 -20.90
C PHE A 19 -15.06 -59.27 -21.40
N PRO A 20 -13.99 -59.74 -22.08
CA PRO A 20 -12.89 -58.89 -22.55
C PRO A 20 -13.32 -57.85 -23.61
N ASP A 21 -14.42 -58.09 -24.33
CA ASP A 21 -14.92 -57.18 -25.37
C ASP A 21 -15.46 -55.86 -24.79
N LEU A 22 -15.98 -55.88 -23.56
CA LEU A 22 -16.50 -54.68 -22.89
C LEU A 22 -15.35 -53.74 -22.50
N ILE A 23 -14.23 -54.29 -22.05
CA ILE A 23 -13.03 -53.52 -21.73
C ILE A 23 -12.47 -52.89 -23.01
N PHE A 24 -12.47 -53.63 -24.12
CA PHE A 24 -11.99 -53.11 -25.40
C PHE A 24 -12.84 -51.94 -25.90
N ILE A 25 -14.18 -52.04 -25.81
CA ILE A 25 -15.10 -50.97 -26.20
C ILE A 25 -14.87 -49.71 -25.35
N ILE A 26 -14.75 -49.86 -24.02
CA ILE A 26 -14.48 -48.73 -23.11
C ILE A 26 -13.13 -48.10 -23.43
N LEU A 27 -12.10 -48.90 -23.71
CA LEU A 27 -10.77 -48.37 -24.03
C LEU A 27 -10.76 -47.65 -25.39
N THR A 28 -11.45 -48.15 -26.42
CA THR A 28 -11.62 -47.41 -27.68
C THR A 28 -12.43 -46.13 -27.53
N ALA A 29 -13.44 -46.10 -26.66
CA ALA A 29 -14.22 -44.89 -26.40
C ALA A 29 -13.39 -43.82 -25.67
N VAL A 30 -12.60 -44.23 -24.66
CA VAL A 30 -11.72 -43.32 -23.91
C VAL A 30 -10.60 -42.80 -24.80
N VAL A 31 -9.94 -43.67 -25.58
CA VAL A 31 -8.88 -43.27 -26.52
C VAL A 31 -9.45 -42.37 -27.63
N GLY A 32 -10.66 -42.68 -28.13
CA GLY A 32 -11.34 -41.89 -29.16
C GLY A 32 -11.76 -40.48 -28.74
N VAL A 33 -11.93 -40.22 -27.44
CA VAL A 33 -12.32 -38.89 -26.92
C VAL A 33 -11.11 -38.11 -26.39
N VAL A 34 -10.17 -38.79 -25.73
CA VAL A 34 -9.03 -38.12 -25.07
C VAL A 34 -7.96 -37.66 -26.06
N LEU A 35 -7.67 -38.44 -27.11
CA LEU A 35 -6.66 -38.05 -28.12
C LEU A 35 -7.06 -36.80 -28.91
N PRO A 36 -8.31 -36.66 -29.43
CA PRO A 36 -8.72 -35.45 -30.12
C PRO A 36 -8.72 -34.21 -29.21
N LEU A 37 -9.06 -34.36 -27.93
CA LEU A 37 -8.98 -33.27 -26.96
C LEU A 37 -7.53 -32.82 -26.70
N LEU A 38 -6.59 -33.76 -26.59
CA LEU A 38 -5.17 -33.42 -26.48
C LEU A 38 -4.62 -32.76 -27.75
N PHE A 39 -5.01 -33.23 -28.93
CA PHE A 39 -4.63 -32.59 -30.20
C PHE A 39 -5.25 -31.19 -30.34
N ALA A 40 -6.50 -30.98 -29.90
CA ALA A 40 -7.13 -29.67 -29.87
C ALA A 40 -6.42 -28.71 -28.90
N PHE A 41 -5.97 -29.22 -27.75
CA PHE A 41 -5.22 -28.42 -26.77
C PHE A 41 -3.84 -28.00 -27.30
N LEU A 42 -3.15 -28.89 -28.01
CA LEU A 42 -1.89 -28.57 -28.68
C LEU A 42 -2.10 -27.54 -29.81
N PHE A 43 -3.16 -27.67 -30.61
CA PHE A 43 -3.50 -26.70 -31.65
C PHE A 43 -3.85 -25.31 -31.09
N LEU A 44 -4.57 -25.25 -29.97
CA LEU A 44 -4.90 -23.99 -29.28
C LEU A 44 -3.65 -23.32 -28.69
N LYS A 45 -2.70 -24.10 -28.18
CA LYS A 45 -1.41 -23.61 -27.68
C LYS A 45 -0.52 -23.05 -28.81
N GLU A 46 -0.57 -23.66 -30.00
CA GLU A 46 0.13 -23.19 -31.20
C GLU A 46 -0.47 -21.88 -31.75
N ILE A 47 -1.81 -21.73 -31.71
CA ILE A 47 -2.51 -20.49 -32.12
C ILE A 47 -2.24 -19.35 -31.12
N GLY A 48 -2.11 -19.65 -29.82
CA GLY A 48 -1.71 -18.70 -28.79
C GLY A 48 -0.31 -18.11 -29.03
N LYS A 49 0.68 -18.95 -29.34
CA LYS A 49 2.05 -18.50 -29.65
C LYS A 49 2.13 -17.61 -30.90
N LYS A 50 1.32 -17.89 -31.94
CA LYS A 50 1.29 -17.06 -33.16
C LYS A 50 0.60 -15.70 -32.97
N ARG A 51 -0.26 -15.53 -31.96
CA ARG A 51 -0.84 -14.22 -31.63
C ARG A 51 0.12 -13.35 -30.82
N VAL A 52 0.90 -13.93 -29.91
CA VAL A 52 1.91 -13.20 -29.10
C VAL A 52 3.06 -12.68 -29.98
N GLN A 53 3.50 -13.44 -30.98
CA GLN A 53 4.52 -12.93 -31.94
C GLN A 53 4.01 -11.83 -32.88
N LYS A 54 2.69 -11.66 -33.02
CA LYS A 54 2.10 -10.61 -33.88
C LYS A 54 1.84 -9.32 -33.09
N SER A 55 1.70 -9.37 -31.76
CA SER A 55 1.62 -8.18 -30.90
C SER A 55 2.97 -7.53 -30.64
N GLU A 56 4.09 -8.28 -30.66
CA GLU A 56 5.44 -7.71 -30.47
C GLU A 56 5.97 -6.92 -31.69
N ARG A 57 5.37 -7.04 -32.88
CA ARG A 57 5.80 -6.29 -34.08
C ARG A 57 5.05 -4.98 -34.32
N VAL A 58 4.06 -4.62 -33.49
CA VAL A 58 3.23 -3.42 -33.69
C VAL A 58 3.66 -2.24 -32.79
N ILE A 59 4.65 -2.44 -31.91
CA ILE A 59 5.25 -1.35 -31.12
C ILE A 59 6.35 -0.68 -31.96
N GLY A 60 5.93 0.16 -32.90
CA GLY A 60 6.83 0.95 -33.74
C GLY A 60 6.11 2.09 -34.46
N ASN A 61 6.17 3.28 -33.84
CA ASN A 61 5.99 4.62 -34.42
C ASN A 61 4.80 4.90 -35.36
N THR A 62 3.76 5.59 -34.86
CA THR A 62 3.25 6.91 -35.32
C THR A 62 1.84 7.19 -34.76
N PRO A 63 1.44 8.45 -34.47
CA PRO A 63 0.12 8.78 -33.95
C PRO A 63 -0.87 9.06 -35.09
N ARG A 64 -2.10 8.54 -35.00
CA ARG A 64 -3.22 8.98 -35.85
C ARG A 64 -4.50 9.12 -35.04
N THR A 65 -4.98 10.36 -35.00
CA THR A 65 -6.35 10.80 -34.72
C THR A 65 -7.34 10.21 -35.71
N VAL A 66 -8.49 9.69 -35.25
CA VAL A 66 -9.72 9.58 -36.05
C VAL A 66 -10.95 9.73 -35.13
N THR A 67 -11.80 10.69 -35.52
CA THR A 67 -13.15 11.02 -35.08
C THR A 67 -14.21 10.11 -35.72
N GLU A 68 -15.38 10.07 -35.07
CA GLU A 68 -16.74 9.85 -35.62
C GLU A 68 -17.08 8.49 -36.27
N ASP A 69 -18.05 7.81 -35.66
CA ASP A 69 -19.38 7.52 -36.24
C ASP A 69 -20.03 6.44 -35.38
N TRP A 70 -21.22 6.66 -34.80
CA TRP A 70 -22.30 5.66 -34.64
C TRP A 70 -23.59 6.39 -34.22
N ALA A 71 -24.43 6.63 -35.23
CA ALA A 71 -25.82 7.02 -35.07
C ALA A 71 -26.71 5.77 -35.12
N GLY A 72 -27.74 5.76 -34.26
CA GLY A 72 -29.03 5.09 -34.50
C GLY A 72 -29.21 3.70 -33.89
N VAL A 73 -29.88 3.65 -32.73
CA VAL A 73 -31.10 2.84 -32.48
C VAL A 73 -31.87 3.51 -31.32
N GLU A 74 -33.07 4.01 -31.61
CA GLU A 74 -34.09 4.39 -30.63
C GLU A 74 -34.79 3.11 -30.14
N GLU A 75 -34.86 2.89 -28.83
CA GLU A 75 -35.89 2.09 -28.16
C GLU A 75 -35.96 2.47 -26.68
N ASP A 76 -37.18 2.72 -26.20
CA ASP A 76 -37.51 3.30 -24.90
C ASP A 76 -37.06 2.44 -23.70
N GLY A 77 -36.26 3.05 -22.84
CA GLY A 77 -35.83 2.48 -21.57
C GLY A 77 -34.55 3.15 -21.11
N ILE A 78 -34.66 4.12 -20.19
CA ILE A 78 -33.50 4.73 -19.54
C ILE A 78 -32.87 3.66 -18.64
N TYR A 79 -31.98 2.87 -19.24
CA TYR A 79 -31.10 1.91 -18.58
C TYR A 79 -29.71 2.53 -18.48
N TYR A 80 -29.10 2.38 -17.30
CA TYR A 80 -27.72 2.72 -17.01
C TYR A 80 -26.77 1.90 -17.92
N ALA A 81 -26.46 2.41 -19.10
CA ALA A 81 -25.47 1.81 -20.01
C ALA A 81 -24.06 2.33 -19.67
N GLY A 82 -23.56 2.00 -18.47
CA GLY A 82 -22.16 2.16 -18.09
C GLY A 82 -21.35 0.91 -18.44
N GLY A 83 -21.04 0.71 -19.72
CA GLY A 83 -20.36 -0.51 -20.17
C GLY A 83 -19.49 -0.35 -21.42
N ALA A 84 -18.34 0.32 -21.30
CA ALA A 84 -17.19 0.19 -22.20
C ALA A 84 -15.95 0.72 -21.45
N ALA A 85 -14.81 0.05 -21.30
CA ALA A 85 -14.25 -1.14 -21.92
C ALA A 85 -13.47 -1.97 -20.89
N ARG A 86 -13.76 -3.27 -20.79
CA ARG A 86 -12.87 -4.26 -20.15
C ARG A 86 -12.78 -5.51 -21.04
N GLN A 87 -11.78 -5.54 -21.90
CA GLN A 87 -11.21 -6.81 -22.39
C GLN A 87 -10.25 -7.23 -21.26
N THR A 88 -10.28 -8.38 -20.61
CA THR A 88 -10.67 -9.75 -20.96
C THR A 88 -10.87 -10.55 -19.66
N THR A 89 -11.87 -11.42 -19.53
CA THR A 89 -11.74 -12.76 -18.90
C THR A 89 -13.05 -13.56 -19.07
N SER A 90 -12.90 -14.88 -19.15
CA SER A 90 -13.95 -15.92 -19.27
C SER A 90 -15.10 -15.79 -18.24
N ALA A 91 -14.85 -15.13 -17.10
CA ALA A 91 -15.81 -14.88 -16.04
C ALA A 91 -17.01 -14.03 -16.49
N TYR A 92 -16.82 -13.06 -17.38
CA TYR A 92 -17.90 -12.16 -17.82
C TYR A 92 -18.98 -12.86 -18.67
N LYS A 93 -18.61 -13.87 -19.47
CA LYS A 93 -19.58 -14.71 -20.19
C LYS A 93 -20.38 -15.62 -19.24
N LYS A 94 -19.77 -16.03 -18.12
CA LYS A 94 -20.44 -16.76 -17.05
C LYS A 94 -21.42 -15.83 -16.30
N MET A 95 -21.01 -14.57 -16.05
CA MET A 95 -21.86 -13.51 -15.47
C MET A 95 -23.05 -13.13 -16.35
N GLN A 96 -22.92 -13.02 -17.68
CA GLN A 96 -24.10 -12.76 -18.54
C GLN A 96 -25.10 -13.92 -18.55
N LYS A 97 -24.61 -15.16 -18.41
CA LYS A 97 -25.45 -16.35 -18.37
C LYS A 97 -26.15 -16.49 -17.00
N GLN A 98 -25.47 -16.11 -15.91
CA GLN A 98 -26.08 -15.98 -14.57
C GLN A 98 -27.04 -14.79 -14.48
N ARG A 99 -26.73 -13.62 -15.05
CA ARG A 99 -27.63 -12.46 -15.12
C ARG A 99 -28.95 -12.79 -15.84
N LYS A 100 -28.91 -13.52 -16.95
CA LYS A 100 -30.13 -13.97 -17.65
C LYS A 100 -30.92 -15.01 -16.85
N SER A 101 -30.24 -15.86 -16.08
CA SER A 101 -30.86 -16.85 -15.21
C SER A 101 -31.51 -16.23 -13.97
N MET A 102 -30.90 -15.19 -13.40
CA MET A 102 -31.32 -14.54 -12.16
C MET A 102 -32.36 -13.44 -12.41
N LYS A 103 -32.34 -12.81 -13.59
CA LYS A 103 -33.40 -11.89 -14.03
C LYS A 103 -34.73 -12.63 -14.26
N VAL A 104 -34.67 -13.87 -14.75
CA VAL A 104 -35.86 -14.74 -14.91
C VAL A 104 -36.39 -15.25 -13.57
N SER A 105 -35.55 -15.42 -12.54
CA SER A 105 -36.04 -15.76 -11.18
C SER A 105 -36.59 -14.53 -10.45
N LEU A 106 -35.97 -13.35 -10.58
CA LEU A 106 -36.46 -12.11 -9.95
C LEU A 106 -37.74 -11.55 -10.58
N GLU A 107 -37.92 -11.69 -11.91
CA GLU A 107 -39.19 -11.33 -12.57
C GLU A 107 -40.32 -12.29 -12.18
N MET A 108 -40.01 -13.53 -11.76
CA MET A 108 -41.00 -14.48 -11.24
C MET A 108 -41.36 -14.22 -9.77
N ASP A 109 -40.39 -13.80 -8.95
CA ASP A 109 -40.62 -13.48 -7.53
C ASP A 109 -41.26 -12.09 -7.32
N ALA A 110 -40.99 -11.12 -8.20
CA ALA A 110 -41.62 -9.79 -8.13
C ALA A 110 -43.12 -9.78 -8.50
N VAL A 111 -43.62 -10.82 -9.18
CA VAL A 111 -45.02 -10.94 -9.63
C VAL A 111 -45.91 -11.65 -8.59
N VAL A 112 -45.34 -12.28 -7.55
CA VAL A 112 -46.12 -13.00 -6.52
C VAL A 112 -46.33 -12.19 -5.23
N TYR A 113 -45.69 -11.04 -5.05
CA TYR A 113 -45.86 -10.21 -3.84
C TYR A 113 -47.05 -9.24 -3.90
N THR A 114 -48.24 -9.77 -4.20
CA THR A 114 -49.52 -9.10 -3.87
C THR A 114 -50.52 -10.11 -3.36
N ASN A 115 -50.92 -9.94 -2.10
CA ASN A 115 -51.93 -10.67 -1.33
C ASN A 115 -51.65 -12.14 -0.99
N GLU A 116 -51.26 -12.40 0.25
CA GLU A 116 -51.98 -13.35 1.11
C GLU A 116 -51.68 -13.08 2.60
N SER A 117 -52.77 -12.95 3.35
CA SER A 117 -52.82 -12.80 4.81
C SER A 117 -53.13 -14.18 5.40
N THR A 118 -52.63 -14.46 6.62
CA THR A 118 -52.90 -15.61 7.52
C THR A 118 -52.32 -16.97 7.02
N GLN A 119 -51.74 -17.87 7.82
CA GLN A 119 -51.93 -18.20 9.24
C GLN A 119 -50.81 -19.18 9.69
N ASP A 120 -50.43 -19.11 10.97
CA ASP A 120 -49.75 -20.11 11.81
C ASP A 120 -49.05 -21.33 11.19
N THR A 121 -47.73 -21.42 11.37
CA THR A 121 -47.09 -22.66 11.81
C THR A 121 -45.81 -22.34 12.56
N ALA A 122 -45.86 -22.50 13.88
CA ALA A 122 -44.69 -22.53 14.74
C ALA A 122 -43.82 -23.73 14.34
N MET A 123 -42.56 -23.46 14.00
CA MET A 123 -41.52 -24.48 13.93
C MET A 123 -40.40 -23.98 14.84
N GLU A 124 -40.37 -24.53 16.05
CA GLU A 124 -39.27 -24.41 17.01
C GLU A 124 -37.98 -24.81 16.28
N HIS A 125 -37.04 -23.88 16.17
CA HIS A 125 -35.67 -24.18 15.79
C HIS A 125 -34.81 -23.81 17.00
N ASP A 126 -34.22 -24.84 17.60
CA ASP A 126 -33.34 -24.73 18.76
C ASP A 126 -32.25 -23.69 18.53
N GLU A 127 -32.28 -22.64 19.35
CA GLU A 127 -31.21 -21.66 19.51
C GLU A 127 -30.08 -22.32 20.32
N ASP A 128 -29.09 -22.88 19.62
CA ASP A 128 -27.77 -23.09 20.23
C ASP A 128 -27.08 -21.72 20.30
N GLU A 129 -27.29 -21.05 21.44
CA GLU A 129 -26.50 -19.91 21.89
C GLU A 129 -25.04 -20.35 22.12
N THR A 130 -24.23 -20.32 21.06
CA THR A 130 -22.79 -20.12 21.22
C THR A 130 -22.53 -18.63 21.24
N GLU A 131 -22.35 -18.07 22.44
CA GLU A 131 -21.74 -16.77 22.71
C GLU A 131 -20.29 -16.77 22.16
N GLY A 132 -20.15 -16.64 20.85
CA GLY A 132 -18.95 -16.11 20.23
C GLY A 132 -19.09 -14.60 20.19
N GLU A 133 -18.07 -13.87 20.65
CA GLU A 133 -17.96 -12.43 20.50
C GLU A 133 -18.10 -12.07 19.01
N GLU A 134 -19.33 -11.81 18.56
CA GLU A 134 -19.59 -11.19 17.28
C GLU A 134 -18.96 -9.80 17.35
N GLU A 135 -17.90 -9.59 16.57
CA GLU A 135 -17.45 -8.24 16.23
C GLU A 135 -18.67 -7.53 15.62
N GLU A 136 -19.40 -6.78 16.43
CA GLU A 136 -20.41 -5.83 15.97
C GLU A 136 -19.72 -4.94 14.94
N PHE A 137 -20.00 -5.20 13.66
CA PHE A 137 -19.70 -4.34 12.53
C PHE A 137 -20.56 -3.07 12.67
N GLU A 138 -20.26 -2.26 13.68
CA GLU A 138 -20.91 -0.98 13.88
C GLU A 138 -20.58 -0.07 12.69
N THR A 139 -21.65 0.32 11.98
CA THR A 139 -21.78 1.56 11.17
C THR A 139 -21.32 1.58 9.71
N TYR A 140 -21.69 0.57 8.91
CA TYR A 140 -21.89 0.84 7.48
C TYR A 140 -23.31 1.40 7.22
N THR A 141 -23.46 2.73 7.16
CA THR A 141 -24.74 3.34 6.82
C THR A 141 -25.06 3.08 5.34
N SER A 142 -26.16 2.39 5.05
CA SER A 142 -26.61 2.15 3.66
C SER A 142 -26.79 3.47 2.89
N ILE A 143 -26.53 3.45 1.58
CA ILE A 143 -26.75 4.62 0.71
C ILE A 143 -28.20 5.11 0.82
N VAL A 144 -29.16 4.21 1.07
CA VAL A 144 -30.58 4.56 1.24
C VAL A 144 -30.80 5.46 2.45
N THR A 145 -30.07 5.24 3.55
CA THR A 145 -30.15 6.10 4.74
C THR A 145 -29.70 7.52 4.43
N ILE A 146 -28.74 7.67 3.52
CA ILE A 146 -28.23 8.97 3.07
C ILE A 146 -29.21 9.61 2.09
N LEU A 147 -29.73 8.84 1.13
CA LEU A 147 -30.69 9.30 0.10
C LEU A 147 -32.07 9.67 0.68
N SER A 148 -32.52 9.05 1.77
CA SER A 148 -33.76 9.48 2.44
C SER A 148 -33.57 10.76 3.24
N LYS A 149 -32.37 10.96 3.79
CA LYS A 149 -32.02 12.15 4.57
C LYS A 149 -31.71 13.34 3.68
N SER A 150 -31.40 13.16 2.39
CA SER A 150 -31.11 14.25 1.45
C SER A 150 -32.35 15.07 1.02
N GLY A 151 -33.46 15.00 1.76
CA GLY A 151 -34.76 15.57 1.38
C GLY A 151 -34.97 17.06 1.70
N MET A 152 -35.57 17.76 0.73
CA MET A 152 -36.26 19.07 0.72
C MET A 152 -35.54 20.34 1.22
N SER A 153 -34.45 20.25 1.99
CA SER A 153 -33.70 21.42 2.44
C SER A 153 -32.23 21.34 2.03
N THR A 154 -31.64 22.48 1.69
CA THR A 154 -30.19 22.62 1.46
C THR A 154 -29.37 22.04 2.63
N LYS A 155 -29.81 22.26 3.87
CA LYS A 155 -29.19 21.70 5.09
C LYS A 155 -29.20 20.16 5.12
N ALA A 156 -30.24 19.54 4.58
CA ALA A 156 -30.40 18.09 4.58
C ALA A 156 -29.51 17.42 3.51
N ARG A 157 -29.39 18.07 2.34
CA ARG A 157 -28.42 17.71 1.30
C ARG A 157 -26.98 17.81 1.79
N ASP A 158 -26.65 18.90 2.47
CA ASP A 158 -25.30 19.16 2.97
C ASP A 158 -24.89 18.14 4.05
N LYS A 159 -25.82 17.78 4.94
CA LYS A 159 -25.64 16.71 5.94
C LYS A 159 -25.47 15.33 5.31
N ALA A 160 -26.20 15.04 4.22
CA ALA A 160 -26.04 13.80 3.47
C ALA A 160 -24.65 13.70 2.80
N LEU A 161 -24.14 14.81 2.26
CA LEU A 161 -22.79 14.86 1.70
C LEU A 161 -21.72 14.71 2.79
N GLU A 162 -21.89 15.34 3.94
CA GLU A 162 -20.97 15.20 5.08
C GLU A 162 -20.89 13.75 5.57
N GLU A 163 -22.03 13.05 5.69
CA GLU A 163 -22.07 11.63 6.06
C GLU A 163 -21.32 10.75 5.04
N LEU A 164 -21.43 11.03 3.73
CA LEU A 164 -20.69 10.30 2.69
C LEU A 164 -19.18 10.45 2.85
N TYR A 165 -18.69 11.65 3.20
CA TYR A 165 -17.27 11.85 3.45
C TYR A 165 -16.80 11.15 4.73
N ILE A 166 -17.60 11.16 5.79
CA ILE A 166 -17.28 10.45 7.04
C ILE A 166 -17.16 8.95 6.77
N GLN A 167 -18.08 8.37 6.00
CA GLN A 167 -18.00 6.96 5.60
C GLN A 167 -16.74 6.66 4.81
N ASP A 168 -16.38 7.51 3.86
CA ASP A 168 -15.18 7.32 3.05
C ASP A 168 -13.89 7.42 3.89
N ILE A 169 -13.86 8.27 4.93
CA ILE A 169 -12.76 8.29 5.91
C ILE A 169 -12.74 6.98 6.71
N ARG A 170 -13.89 6.48 7.20
CA ARG A 170 -13.95 5.20 7.91
C ARG A 170 -13.53 4.02 7.03
N ASP A 171 -13.97 3.99 5.77
CA ASP A 171 -13.58 2.98 4.79
C ASP A 171 -12.06 2.98 4.58
N SER A 172 -11.45 4.17 4.52
CA SER A 172 -9.99 4.29 4.40
C SER A 172 -9.24 3.78 5.64
N TRP A 173 -9.84 3.86 6.83
CA TRP A 173 -9.31 3.24 8.05
C TRP A 173 -9.51 1.73 8.08
N THR A 174 -10.67 1.22 7.65
CA THR A 174 -10.90 -0.23 7.55
C THR A 174 -9.88 -0.88 6.60
N LEU A 175 -9.59 -0.23 5.47
CA LEU A 175 -8.54 -0.68 4.55
C LEU A 175 -7.18 -0.75 5.24
N GLN A 176 -6.79 0.25 6.05
CA GLN A 176 -5.52 0.20 6.78
C GLN A 176 -5.47 -0.97 7.78
N SER A 177 -6.58 -1.24 8.48
CA SER A 177 -6.69 -2.38 9.39
C SER A 177 -6.56 -3.70 8.64
N ASP A 178 -7.24 -3.85 7.50
CA ASP A 178 -7.19 -5.05 6.67
C ASP A 178 -5.80 -5.29 6.08
N ILE A 179 -5.10 -4.23 5.69
CA ILE A 179 -3.71 -4.29 5.22
C ILE A 179 -2.77 -4.73 6.34
N HIS A 180 -2.99 -4.26 7.57
CA HIS A 180 -2.23 -4.71 8.73
C HIS A 180 -2.48 -6.20 9.01
N LYS A 181 -3.74 -6.64 9.01
CA LYS A 181 -4.12 -8.05 9.15
C LYS A 181 -3.52 -8.94 8.05
N GLU A 182 -3.52 -8.48 6.80
CA GLU A 182 -2.88 -9.17 5.67
C GLU A 182 -1.38 -9.33 5.91
N LYS A 183 -0.69 -8.26 6.32
CA LYS A 183 0.75 -8.30 6.62
C LYS A 183 1.06 -9.28 7.75
N THR A 184 0.32 -9.23 8.85
CA THR A 184 0.49 -10.15 9.99
C THR A 184 0.20 -11.60 9.55
N SER A 185 -0.86 -11.83 8.79
CA SER A 185 -1.20 -13.16 8.27
C SER A 185 -0.14 -13.71 7.30
N ALA A 186 0.35 -12.89 6.37
CA ALA A 186 1.39 -13.28 5.41
C ALA A 186 2.70 -13.64 6.11
N PHE A 187 3.05 -12.92 7.19
CA PHE A 187 4.21 -13.23 8.01
C PHE A 187 4.13 -14.63 8.65
N PHE A 188 2.99 -14.97 9.27
CA PHE A 188 2.81 -16.29 9.90
C PHE A 188 2.74 -17.43 8.87
N VAL A 189 2.06 -17.21 7.75
CA VAL A 189 2.01 -18.19 6.65
C VAL A 189 3.42 -18.44 6.11
N LEU A 190 4.23 -17.40 5.91
CA LEU A 190 5.62 -17.54 5.51
C LEU A 190 6.46 -18.28 6.53
N LEU A 191 6.31 -17.94 7.81
CA LEU A 191 7.02 -18.59 8.90
C LEU A 191 6.70 -20.09 8.93
N GLN A 192 5.42 -20.46 8.82
CA GLN A 192 4.98 -21.86 8.80
C GLN A 192 5.65 -22.64 7.66
N VAL A 193 5.71 -22.07 6.47
CA VAL A 193 6.35 -22.70 5.29
C VAL A 193 7.84 -22.87 5.50
N MET A 194 8.50 -21.87 6.08
CA MET A 194 9.94 -21.93 6.32
C MET A 194 10.29 -22.93 7.42
N LEU A 195 9.52 -22.98 8.51
CA LEU A 195 9.65 -24.01 9.55
C LEU A 195 9.35 -25.40 9.00
N GLY A 196 8.39 -25.54 8.08
CA GLY A 196 8.10 -26.80 7.38
C GLY A 196 9.32 -27.39 6.65
N LYS A 197 10.26 -26.56 6.17
CA LYS A 197 11.53 -27.05 5.58
C LYS A 197 12.47 -27.66 6.62
N PHE A 198 12.45 -27.14 7.84
CA PHE A 198 13.21 -27.70 8.96
C PHE A 198 12.55 -28.98 9.50
N VAL A 199 11.22 -29.06 9.44
CA VAL A 199 10.48 -30.31 9.72
C VAL A 199 10.82 -31.38 8.68
N ALA A 200 10.80 -31.05 7.39
CA ALA A 200 11.15 -31.99 6.31
C ALA A 200 12.62 -32.47 6.35
N SER A 201 13.50 -31.73 7.04
CA SER A 201 14.89 -32.12 7.28
C SER A 201 15.11 -32.77 8.66
N GLU A 202 14.03 -33.13 9.36
CA GLU A 202 14.02 -33.77 10.68
C GLU A 202 14.77 -32.99 11.77
N ARG A 203 15.00 -31.69 11.56
CA ARG A 203 15.67 -30.80 12.53
C ARG A 203 14.74 -30.35 13.65
N ILE A 204 13.44 -30.27 13.36
CA ILE A 204 12.38 -29.82 14.27
C ILE A 204 11.18 -30.75 14.10
N THR A 205 10.40 -30.99 15.15
CA THR A 205 9.16 -31.76 15.05
C THR A 205 8.02 -30.93 14.45
N GLU A 206 7.12 -31.59 13.71
CA GLU A 206 5.93 -30.94 13.15
C GLU A 206 5.05 -30.32 14.23
N THR A 207 4.90 -31.01 15.36
CA THR A 207 4.16 -30.53 16.54
C THR A 207 4.73 -29.24 17.09
N TYR A 208 6.07 -29.16 17.27
CA TYR A 208 6.71 -27.94 17.74
C TYR A 208 6.52 -26.78 16.76
N ALA A 209 6.69 -27.02 15.45
CA ALA A 209 6.54 -25.96 14.45
C ALA A 209 5.11 -25.39 14.42
N LYS A 210 4.10 -26.24 14.58
CA LYS A 210 2.69 -25.84 14.63
C LYS A 210 2.37 -25.06 15.92
N GLU A 211 2.70 -25.63 17.08
CA GLU A 211 2.49 -24.99 18.39
C GLU A 211 3.22 -23.63 18.48
N PHE A 212 4.43 -23.54 17.93
CA PHE A 212 5.19 -22.30 17.90
C PHE A 212 4.48 -21.21 17.07
N VAL A 213 4.00 -21.53 15.87
CA VAL A 213 3.28 -20.55 15.03
C VAL A 213 1.97 -20.13 15.70
N GLU A 214 1.20 -21.09 16.23
CA GLU A 214 -0.08 -20.82 16.90
C GLU A 214 0.10 -19.92 18.13
N GLN A 215 1.09 -20.21 18.98
CA GLN A 215 1.39 -19.41 20.18
C GLN A 215 1.66 -17.93 19.83
N TYR A 216 2.51 -17.67 18.84
CA TYR A 216 2.83 -16.29 18.46
C TYR A 216 1.72 -15.61 17.67
N GLN A 217 0.93 -16.37 16.91
CA GLN A 217 -0.25 -15.85 16.24
C GLN A 217 -1.33 -15.42 17.26
N GLU A 218 -1.51 -16.16 18.34
CA GLU A 218 -2.43 -15.81 19.45
C GLU A 218 -1.92 -14.59 20.22
N LYS A 219 -0.65 -14.59 20.67
CA LYS A 219 -0.03 -13.42 21.32
C LYS A 219 -0.15 -12.15 20.49
N MET A 220 0.05 -12.25 19.18
CA MET A 220 -0.08 -11.12 18.26
C MET A 220 -1.52 -10.60 18.23
N LYS A 221 -2.51 -11.49 18.10
CA LYS A 221 -3.93 -11.13 18.12
C LYS A 221 -4.35 -10.47 19.43
N GLU A 222 -3.88 -10.99 20.57
CA GLU A 222 -4.14 -10.39 21.89
C GLU A 222 -3.60 -8.95 21.97
N CYS A 223 -2.32 -8.76 21.62
CA CYS A 223 -1.68 -7.45 21.65
C CYS A 223 -2.33 -6.45 20.67
N GLU A 224 -2.65 -6.89 19.45
CA GLU A 224 -3.38 -6.08 18.46
C GLU A 224 -4.79 -5.73 18.98
N GLY A 225 -5.49 -6.69 19.59
CA GLY A 225 -6.82 -6.54 20.17
C GLY A 225 -6.87 -5.52 21.31
N GLU A 226 -5.90 -5.52 22.22
CA GLU A 226 -5.77 -4.52 23.28
C GLU A 226 -5.63 -3.09 22.71
N ILE A 227 -4.76 -2.92 21.72
CA ILE A 227 -4.51 -1.63 21.07
C ILE A 227 -5.77 -1.12 20.33
N LEU A 228 -6.49 -2.01 19.64
CA LEU A 228 -7.72 -1.66 18.95
C LEU A 228 -8.88 -1.37 19.92
N SER A 229 -8.94 -2.09 21.05
CA SER A 229 -9.91 -1.83 22.13
C SER A 229 -9.69 -0.44 22.76
N ASP A 230 -8.43 -0.07 23.02
CA ASP A 230 -8.08 1.28 23.48
C ASP A 230 -8.54 2.36 22.48
N LEU A 231 -8.35 2.13 21.18
CA LEU A 231 -8.79 3.05 20.14
C LEU A 231 -10.32 3.18 20.11
N LYS A 232 -11.05 2.07 20.24
CA LYS A 232 -12.53 2.07 20.32
C LYS A 232 -13.03 2.85 21.53
N LYS A 233 -12.38 2.72 22.69
CA LYS A 233 -12.72 3.51 23.90
C LYS A 233 -12.52 5.01 23.65
N VAL A 234 -11.39 5.39 23.04
CA VAL A 234 -11.15 6.80 22.65
C VAL A 234 -12.22 7.30 21.67
N GLU A 235 -12.61 6.49 20.69
CA GLU A 235 -13.70 6.83 19.78
C GLU A 235 -15.04 7.02 20.50
N GLN A 236 -15.37 6.15 21.44
CA GLN A 236 -16.59 6.28 22.25
C GLN A 236 -16.57 7.55 23.11
N ASP A 237 -15.47 7.82 23.83
CA ASP A 237 -15.30 9.02 24.64
C ASP A 237 -15.46 10.30 23.80
N LEU A 238 -14.94 10.29 22.56
CA LEU A 238 -15.08 11.41 21.64
C LEU A 238 -16.52 11.59 21.14
N LYS A 239 -17.22 10.49 20.82
CA LYS A 239 -18.64 10.50 20.44
C LYS A 239 -19.55 11.01 21.56
N GLU A 240 -19.20 10.76 22.82
CA GLU A 240 -19.94 11.25 23.99
C GLU A 240 -19.72 12.75 24.23
N ASN A 241 -18.51 13.26 23.93
CA ASN A 241 -18.10 14.63 24.19
C ASN A 241 -18.42 15.63 23.05
N SER A 242 -18.52 15.17 21.80
CA SER A 242 -18.87 16.02 20.65
C SER A 242 -20.15 15.59 19.96
N ARG A 243 -20.93 16.57 19.47
CA ARG A 243 -22.12 16.35 18.65
C ARG A 243 -21.81 16.31 17.15
N ASP A 244 -20.62 16.73 16.74
CA ASP A 244 -20.23 16.83 15.33
C ASP A 244 -19.37 15.62 14.93
N SER A 245 -19.92 14.76 14.06
CA SER A 245 -19.25 13.54 13.65
C SER A 245 -17.98 13.80 12.84
N LEU A 246 -17.84 14.96 12.18
CA LEU A 246 -16.60 15.31 11.48
C LEU A 246 -15.51 15.73 12.48
N GLU A 247 -15.85 16.44 13.55
CA GLU A 247 -14.89 16.81 14.61
C GLU A 247 -14.35 15.56 15.32
N VAL A 248 -15.21 14.58 15.62
CA VAL A 248 -14.80 13.28 16.18
C VAL A 248 -13.76 12.60 15.27
N GLU A 249 -14.01 12.59 13.96
CA GLU A 249 -13.09 11.98 12.99
C GLU A 249 -11.75 12.75 12.89
N GLU A 250 -11.78 14.08 13.02
CA GLU A 250 -10.57 14.91 13.06
C GLU A 250 -9.70 14.61 14.28
N GLU A 251 -10.32 14.44 15.46
CA GLU A 251 -9.63 14.11 16.70
C GLU A 251 -9.10 12.67 16.70
N LEU A 252 -9.86 11.72 16.14
CA LEU A 252 -9.40 10.35 15.93
C LEU A 252 -8.20 10.29 14.99
N GLU A 253 -8.22 11.09 13.91
CA GLU A 253 -7.11 11.16 12.97
C GLU A 253 -5.81 11.69 13.62
N LEU A 254 -5.91 12.49 14.70
CA LEU A 254 -4.73 12.89 15.49
C LEU A 254 -4.18 11.75 16.35
N LYS A 255 -5.02 10.79 16.74
CA LYS A 255 -4.66 9.66 17.60
C LYS A 255 -4.18 8.44 16.82
N ARG A 256 -4.75 8.16 15.65
CA ARG A 256 -4.44 6.99 14.81
C ARG A 256 -2.94 6.78 14.50
N PRO A 257 -2.11 7.82 14.28
CA PRO A 257 -0.66 7.64 14.10
C PRO A 257 0.03 7.04 15.34
N GLU A 258 -0.42 7.38 16.54
CA GLU A 258 0.09 6.79 17.80
C GLU A 258 -0.22 5.30 17.87
N PHE A 259 -1.46 4.91 17.57
CA PHE A 259 -1.88 3.51 17.54
C PHE A 259 -1.16 2.71 16.44
N SER A 260 -0.98 3.30 15.25
CA SER A 260 -0.22 2.69 14.16
C SER A 260 1.23 2.39 14.56
N ARG A 261 1.86 3.30 15.33
CA ARG A 261 3.20 3.08 15.89
C ARG A 261 3.23 2.02 16.96
N ARG A 262 2.23 1.97 17.85
CA ARG A 262 2.10 0.89 18.85
C ARG A 262 1.99 -0.48 18.18
N LEU A 263 1.18 -0.60 17.13
CA LEU A 263 1.05 -1.84 16.34
C LEU A 263 2.38 -2.24 15.69
N ALA A 264 3.10 -1.29 15.06
CA ALA A 264 4.41 -1.56 14.48
C ALA A 264 5.44 -2.00 15.54
N ALA A 265 5.41 -1.38 16.73
CA ALA A 265 6.30 -1.76 17.84
C ALA A 265 6.03 -3.18 18.37
N VAL A 266 4.76 -3.61 18.41
CA VAL A 266 4.38 -4.98 18.78
C VAL A 266 4.96 -6.00 17.80
N VAL A 267 4.85 -5.73 16.48
CA VAL A 267 5.45 -6.58 15.43
C VAL A 267 6.96 -6.71 15.66
N ASP A 268 7.65 -5.58 15.88
CA ASP A 268 9.10 -5.57 16.10
C ASP A 268 9.49 -6.34 17.37
N SER A 269 8.79 -6.12 18.50
CA SER A 269 9.08 -6.79 19.76
C SER A 269 8.84 -8.30 19.71
N LEU A 270 7.70 -8.73 19.15
CA LEU A 270 7.39 -10.15 19.02
C LEU A 270 8.33 -10.83 18.04
N SER A 271 8.71 -10.17 16.94
CA SER A 271 9.71 -10.73 16.01
C SER A 271 11.08 -10.97 16.67
N ALA A 272 11.47 -10.12 17.62
CA ALA A 272 12.70 -10.28 18.39
C ALA A 272 12.57 -11.43 19.41
N GLU A 273 11.45 -11.51 20.13
CA GLU A 273 11.16 -12.62 21.05
C GLU A 273 11.14 -13.97 20.32
N MET A 274 10.48 -14.04 19.17
CA MET A 274 10.45 -15.23 18.31
C MET A 274 11.85 -15.68 17.88
N ARG A 275 12.72 -14.74 17.51
CA ARG A 275 14.11 -15.06 17.13
C ARG A 275 14.87 -15.68 18.32
N ASP A 276 14.73 -15.09 19.50
CA ASP A 276 15.38 -15.57 20.73
C ASP A 276 14.87 -16.96 21.13
N ASP A 277 13.56 -17.20 21.02
CA ASP A 277 12.95 -18.48 21.40
C ASP A 277 13.24 -19.57 20.38
N LEU A 278 13.30 -19.26 19.08
CA LEU A 278 13.82 -20.20 18.09
C LEU A 278 15.26 -20.57 18.41
N GLN A 279 16.11 -19.62 18.79
CA GLN A 279 17.50 -19.91 19.12
C GLN A 279 17.66 -20.78 20.38
N LYS A 280 16.79 -20.61 21.39
CA LYS A 280 16.88 -21.34 22.67
C LYS A 280 16.19 -22.71 22.63
N ASN A 281 15.04 -22.81 21.97
CA ASN A 281 14.10 -23.91 22.17
C ASN A 281 13.96 -24.86 20.96
N SER A 282 14.41 -24.47 19.75
CA SER A 282 14.18 -25.26 18.52
C SER A 282 15.29 -26.26 18.18
N GLY A 283 16.47 -26.16 18.80
CA GLY A 283 17.66 -26.94 18.42
C GLY A 283 18.33 -26.49 17.10
N LEU A 284 17.90 -25.35 16.53
CA LEU A 284 18.58 -24.70 15.41
C LEU A 284 19.84 -23.96 15.87
N SER A 285 20.86 -23.95 15.02
CA SER A 285 22.05 -23.13 15.21
C SER A 285 21.73 -21.65 14.99
N THR A 286 22.53 -20.76 15.58
CA THR A 286 22.40 -19.31 15.38
C THR A 286 22.42 -18.92 13.90
N ASP A 287 23.29 -19.55 13.10
CA ASP A 287 23.40 -19.30 11.65
C ASP A 287 22.12 -19.71 10.89
N GLU A 288 21.47 -20.80 11.30
CA GLU A 288 20.20 -21.26 10.71
C GLU A 288 19.05 -20.31 11.04
N VAL A 289 18.99 -19.79 12.26
CA VAL A 289 17.98 -18.80 12.71
C VAL A 289 18.19 -17.44 12.02
N GLU A 290 19.44 -17.01 11.85
CA GLU A 290 19.77 -15.80 11.08
C GLU A 290 19.38 -15.96 9.60
N ALA A 291 19.69 -17.10 8.98
CA ALA A 291 19.33 -17.37 7.59
C ALA A 291 17.81 -17.49 7.38
N LEU A 292 17.07 -18.03 8.35
CA LEU A 292 15.61 -18.03 8.38
C LEU A 292 15.08 -16.59 8.40
N SER A 293 15.58 -15.77 9.34
CA SER A 293 15.19 -14.36 9.47
C SER A 293 15.43 -13.56 8.19
N GLU A 294 16.60 -13.77 7.54
CA GLU A 294 16.97 -13.08 6.29
C GLU A 294 16.04 -13.46 5.13
N LYS A 295 15.68 -14.75 5.02
CA LYS A 295 14.70 -15.22 4.02
C LYS A 295 13.30 -14.69 4.30
N LEU A 296 12.87 -14.66 5.56
CA LEU A 296 11.56 -14.14 5.96
C LEU A 296 11.43 -12.65 5.61
N SER A 297 12.44 -11.85 5.94
CA SER A 297 12.54 -10.44 5.56
C SER A 297 12.47 -10.25 4.04
N LYS A 298 13.17 -11.07 3.25
CA LYS A 298 13.14 -11.02 1.79
C LYS A 298 11.72 -11.23 1.23
N HIS A 299 11.03 -12.26 1.72
CA HIS A 299 9.68 -12.57 1.25
C HIS A 299 8.65 -11.55 1.74
N MET A 300 8.80 -11.02 2.96
CA MET A 300 8.01 -9.90 3.46
C MET A 300 8.22 -8.62 2.65
N THR A 301 9.42 -8.37 2.14
CA THR A 301 9.67 -7.25 1.21
C THR A 301 8.87 -7.39 -0.09
N THR A 302 8.70 -8.63 -0.57
CA THR A 302 7.87 -8.89 -1.75
C THR A 302 6.39 -8.69 -1.43
N ALA A 303 5.93 -9.17 -0.26
CA ALA A 303 4.57 -8.94 0.22
C ALA A 303 4.26 -7.44 0.37
N GLU A 304 5.16 -6.65 0.97
CA GLU A 304 5.00 -5.20 1.12
C GLU A 304 4.88 -4.49 -0.24
N LYS A 305 5.62 -4.90 -1.27
CA LYS A 305 5.49 -4.31 -2.61
C LYS A 305 4.12 -4.59 -3.22
N LEU A 306 3.65 -5.83 -3.13
CA LEU A 306 2.34 -6.24 -3.62
C LEU A 306 1.21 -5.50 -2.88
N ILE A 307 1.28 -5.47 -1.55
CA ILE A 307 0.36 -4.71 -0.69
C ILE A 307 0.36 -3.23 -1.09
N GLY A 308 1.52 -2.64 -1.37
CA GLY A 308 1.61 -1.24 -1.79
C GLY A 308 0.89 -0.95 -3.11
N GLU A 309 1.00 -1.85 -4.09
CA GLU A 309 0.26 -1.75 -5.35
C GLU A 309 -1.25 -1.89 -5.14
N ASP A 310 -1.69 -2.83 -4.29
CA ASP A 310 -3.11 -2.97 -3.97
C ASP A 310 -3.66 -1.74 -3.23
N VAL A 311 -2.93 -1.15 -2.26
CA VAL A 311 -3.36 0.10 -1.59
C VAL A 311 -3.63 1.22 -2.60
N GLU A 312 -2.78 1.36 -3.61
CA GLU A 312 -2.97 2.35 -4.68
C GLU A 312 -4.21 2.05 -5.54
N ASP A 313 -4.53 0.78 -5.76
CA ASP A 313 -5.72 0.36 -6.50
C ASP A 313 -7.00 0.54 -5.67
N GLN A 314 -6.98 0.14 -4.39
CA GLN A 314 -8.08 0.33 -3.46
C GLN A 314 -8.40 1.83 -3.25
N SER A 315 -7.39 2.69 -3.21
CA SER A 315 -7.59 4.15 -3.14
C SER A 315 -8.45 4.68 -4.29
N VAL A 316 -8.23 4.17 -5.51
CA VAL A 316 -9.04 4.53 -6.69
C VAL A 316 -10.46 4.00 -6.57
N VAL A 317 -10.63 2.77 -6.07
CA VAL A 317 -11.95 2.15 -5.84
C VAL A 317 -12.77 2.97 -4.84
N LEU A 318 -12.18 3.35 -3.71
CA LEU A 318 -12.83 4.20 -2.71
C LEU A 318 -13.27 5.55 -3.31
N GLN A 319 -12.40 6.19 -4.09
CA GLN A 319 -12.72 7.47 -4.73
C GLN A 319 -13.81 7.36 -5.80
N ASP A 320 -13.82 6.29 -6.58
CA ASP A 320 -14.86 6.00 -7.57
C ASP A 320 -16.21 5.75 -6.87
N ARG A 321 -16.22 4.98 -5.77
CA ARG A 321 -17.40 4.74 -4.94
C ARG A 321 -17.96 6.03 -4.35
N LEU A 322 -17.13 6.86 -3.72
CA LEU A 322 -17.55 8.16 -3.19
C LEU A 322 -18.16 9.03 -4.30
N SER A 323 -17.53 9.08 -5.47
CA SER A 323 -18.01 9.87 -6.62
C SER A 323 -19.38 9.38 -7.11
N LYS A 324 -19.59 8.06 -7.21
CA LYS A 324 -20.89 7.45 -7.56
C LYS A 324 -21.97 7.78 -6.54
N ARG A 325 -21.66 7.65 -5.24
CA ARG A 325 -22.61 7.97 -4.16
C ARG A 325 -22.99 9.44 -4.10
N GLN A 326 -22.02 10.34 -4.30
CA GLN A 326 -22.28 11.77 -4.42
C GLN A 326 -23.20 12.08 -5.62
N ALA A 327 -22.98 11.41 -6.75
CA ALA A 327 -23.82 11.55 -7.92
C ALA A 327 -25.26 11.09 -7.65
N LEU A 328 -25.45 9.95 -6.99
CA LEU A 328 -26.76 9.47 -6.55
C LEU A 328 -27.41 10.46 -5.58
N ALA A 329 -26.70 10.92 -4.55
CA ALA A 329 -27.23 11.90 -3.59
C ALA A 329 -27.67 13.20 -4.26
N GLN A 330 -26.89 13.70 -5.23
CA GLN A 330 -27.25 14.88 -6.02
C GLN A 330 -28.51 14.62 -6.86
N GLN A 331 -28.60 13.48 -7.55
CA GLN A 331 -29.80 13.14 -8.35
C GLN A 331 -31.06 13.07 -7.49
N TYR A 332 -30.98 12.52 -6.27
CA TYR A 332 -32.11 12.46 -5.34
C TYR A 332 -32.50 13.83 -4.77
N SER A 333 -31.51 14.67 -4.49
CA SER A 333 -31.74 16.07 -4.13
C SER A 333 -32.50 16.80 -5.25
N ASP A 334 -32.01 16.68 -6.49
CA ASP A 334 -32.62 17.33 -7.65
C ASP A 334 -34.02 16.78 -7.93
N MET A 335 -34.23 15.47 -7.79
CA MET A 335 -35.55 14.85 -7.94
C MET A 335 -36.54 15.40 -6.90
N THR A 336 -36.12 15.49 -5.64
CA THR A 336 -36.97 16.03 -4.56
C THR A 336 -37.31 17.52 -4.79
N ALA A 337 -36.35 18.31 -5.29
CA ALA A 337 -36.59 19.71 -5.66
C ALA A 337 -37.60 19.85 -6.81
N ARG A 338 -37.48 19.00 -7.85
CA ARG A 338 -38.42 18.98 -8.99
C ARG A 338 -39.83 18.56 -8.58
N GLU A 339 -39.96 17.56 -7.70
CA GLU A 339 -41.26 17.13 -7.15
C GLU A 339 -41.97 18.30 -6.46
N SER A 340 -41.26 19.08 -5.63
CA SER A 340 -41.82 20.27 -4.99
C SER A 340 -42.15 21.39 -5.98
N GLN A 341 -41.37 21.55 -7.05
CA GLN A 341 -41.64 22.57 -8.08
C GLN A 341 -42.86 22.21 -8.95
N GLY A 342 -43.15 20.92 -9.13
CA GLY A 342 -44.28 20.44 -9.94
C GLY A 342 -45.64 20.96 -9.45
N THR A 343 -45.90 20.89 -8.15
CA THR A 343 -47.16 21.40 -7.57
C THR A 343 -47.24 22.92 -7.64
N GLN A 344 -46.15 23.62 -7.34
CA GLN A 344 -46.12 25.08 -7.46
C GLN A 344 -46.41 25.54 -8.89
N THR A 345 -45.86 24.83 -9.88
CA THR A 345 -46.11 25.12 -11.30
C THR A 345 -47.57 24.88 -11.67
N ARG A 346 -48.19 23.80 -11.16
CA ARG A 346 -49.63 23.55 -11.34
C ARG A 346 -50.49 24.70 -10.79
N ILE A 347 -50.18 25.20 -9.60
CA ILE A 347 -50.88 26.34 -8.99
C ILE A 347 -50.73 27.61 -9.84
N VAL A 348 -49.50 27.94 -10.26
CA VAL A 348 -49.22 29.13 -11.08
C VAL A 348 -49.92 29.06 -12.43
N GLU A 349 -49.87 27.92 -13.12
CA GLU A 349 -50.55 27.74 -14.41
C GLU A 349 -52.07 27.88 -14.27
N MET A 350 -52.66 27.31 -13.20
CA MET A 350 -54.09 27.48 -12.92
C MET A 350 -54.45 28.94 -12.64
N LYS A 351 -53.64 29.63 -11.82
CA LYS A 351 -53.80 31.06 -11.53
C LYS A 351 -53.76 31.91 -12.80
N ASN A 352 -52.82 31.64 -13.71
CA ASN A 352 -52.73 32.35 -14.99
C ASN A 352 -53.98 32.14 -15.84
N ILE A 353 -54.47 30.89 -15.93
CA ILE A 353 -55.70 30.57 -16.70
C ILE A 353 -56.93 31.26 -16.09
N LEU A 354 -57.04 31.32 -14.77
CA LEU A 354 -58.14 32.00 -14.10
C LEU A 354 -58.04 33.52 -14.19
N SER A 355 -56.83 34.09 -14.20
CA SER A 355 -56.60 35.52 -14.44
C SER A 355 -57.05 35.91 -15.85
N ASP A 356 -56.70 35.12 -16.87
CA ASP A 356 -57.20 35.31 -18.26
C ASP A 356 -58.75 35.35 -18.29
N ALA A 357 -59.41 34.54 -17.46
CA ALA A 357 -60.87 34.48 -17.39
C ALA A 357 -61.50 35.72 -16.71
N VAL A 358 -60.77 36.38 -15.80
CA VAL A 358 -61.16 37.68 -15.21
C VAL A 358 -61.02 38.80 -16.21
N ASP A 359 -59.91 38.83 -16.97
CA ASP A 359 -59.67 39.81 -18.03
C ASP A 359 -60.75 39.73 -19.13
N ASP A 360 -61.21 38.50 -19.43
CA ASP A 360 -62.32 38.22 -20.33
C ASP A 360 -63.71 38.57 -19.75
N GLN A 361 -63.80 39.11 -18.52
CA GLN A 361 -65.02 39.42 -17.77
C GLN A 361 -65.97 38.23 -17.54
N LYS A 362 -65.44 37.00 -17.56
CA LYS A 362 -66.25 35.78 -17.39
C LYS A 362 -66.44 35.42 -15.91
N MET A 363 -65.57 35.92 -15.03
CA MET A 363 -65.57 35.68 -13.58
C MET A 363 -65.20 36.95 -12.82
N THR A 364 -65.58 37.02 -11.53
CA THR A 364 -65.13 38.09 -10.64
C THR A 364 -63.84 37.73 -9.90
N GLN A 365 -63.06 38.73 -9.52
CA GLN A 365 -61.82 38.55 -8.74
C GLN A 365 -62.04 37.71 -7.47
N SER A 366 -63.13 37.99 -6.74
CA SER A 366 -63.47 37.30 -5.49
C SER A 366 -63.81 35.82 -5.71
N GLN A 367 -64.41 35.45 -6.84
CA GLN A 367 -64.70 34.05 -7.18
C GLN A 367 -63.40 33.30 -7.53
N VAL A 368 -62.49 33.94 -8.27
CA VAL A 368 -61.18 33.37 -8.59
C VAL A 368 -60.34 33.14 -7.34
N GLU A 369 -60.32 34.11 -6.40
CA GLU A 369 -59.58 33.98 -5.14
C GLU A 369 -60.12 32.83 -4.27
N SER A 370 -61.45 32.66 -4.18
CA SER A 370 -62.05 31.54 -3.44
C SER A 370 -61.69 30.19 -4.06
N ILE A 371 -61.87 30.06 -5.37
CA ILE A 371 -61.63 28.82 -6.12
C ILE A 371 -60.14 28.45 -6.12
N LEU A 372 -59.23 29.44 -6.26
CA LEU A 372 -57.79 29.20 -6.14
C LEU A 372 -57.40 28.76 -4.74
N LYS A 373 -57.98 29.38 -3.70
CA LYS A 373 -57.68 29.00 -2.32
C LYS A 373 -58.07 27.54 -2.04
N ASP A 374 -59.25 27.12 -2.48
CA ASP A 374 -59.69 25.73 -2.31
C ASP A 374 -58.82 24.76 -3.12
N TYR A 375 -58.35 25.16 -4.31
CA TYR A 375 -57.40 24.38 -5.11
C TYR A 375 -56.03 24.24 -4.44
N GLU A 376 -55.50 25.34 -3.91
CA GLU A 376 -54.24 25.37 -3.16
C GLU A 376 -54.31 24.50 -1.91
N GLU A 377 -55.40 24.58 -1.13
CA GLU A 377 -55.61 23.76 0.07
C GLU A 377 -55.72 22.26 -0.27
N ASN A 378 -56.45 21.90 -1.33
CA ASN A 378 -56.58 20.52 -1.76
C ASN A 378 -55.27 19.95 -2.32
N LEU A 379 -54.51 20.72 -3.11
CA LEU A 379 -53.19 20.30 -3.58
C LEU A 379 -52.19 20.17 -2.44
N ALA A 380 -52.20 21.10 -1.47
CA ALA A 380 -51.35 21.00 -0.29
C ALA A 380 -51.65 19.73 0.53
N ALA A 381 -52.92 19.33 0.62
CA ALA A 381 -53.29 18.07 1.26
C ALA A 381 -52.75 16.83 0.51
N VAL A 382 -52.82 16.83 -0.83
CA VAL A 382 -52.22 15.77 -1.66
C VAL A 382 -50.70 15.72 -1.48
N GLU A 383 -50.02 16.88 -1.44
CA GLU A 383 -48.58 16.93 -1.17
C GLU A 383 -48.21 16.40 0.21
N GLU A 384 -48.96 16.76 1.25
CA GLU A 384 -48.67 16.31 2.62
C GLU A 384 -48.90 14.81 2.79
N ASN A 385 -49.95 14.26 2.17
CA ASN A 385 -50.19 12.82 2.10
C ASN A 385 -49.05 12.11 1.37
N TYR A 386 -48.61 12.63 0.21
CA TYR A 386 -47.48 12.11 -0.53
C TYR A 386 -46.19 12.10 0.30
N ARG A 387 -45.87 13.21 0.98
CA ARG A 387 -44.69 13.32 1.84
C ARG A 387 -44.71 12.34 3.00
N SER A 388 -45.85 12.22 3.67
CA SER A 388 -46.06 11.29 4.79
C SER A 388 -45.88 9.84 4.35
N GLU A 389 -46.49 9.47 3.22
CA GLU A 389 -46.41 8.12 2.67
C GLU A 389 -45.01 7.81 2.12
N LEU A 390 -44.34 8.80 1.52
CA LEU A 390 -42.94 8.69 1.08
C LEU A 390 -42.02 8.39 2.26
N GLN A 391 -42.18 9.13 3.36
CA GLN A 391 -41.39 8.92 4.56
C GLN A 391 -41.64 7.53 5.16
N ARG A 392 -42.91 7.09 5.22
CA ARG A 392 -43.31 5.78 5.74
C ARG A 392 -42.75 4.63 4.89
N GLN A 393 -42.99 4.65 3.58
CA GLN A 393 -42.51 3.60 2.67
C GLN A 393 -40.98 3.59 2.56
N SER A 394 -40.34 4.77 2.56
CA SER A 394 -38.88 4.85 2.56
C SER A 394 -38.28 4.26 3.83
N ALA A 395 -38.87 4.48 5.02
CA ALA A 395 -38.38 3.93 6.27
C ALA A 395 -38.55 2.39 6.33
N GLU A 396 -39.69 1.88 5.88
CA GLU A 396 -39.95 0.43 5.81
C GLU A 396 -38.97 -0.25 4.83
N LEU A 397 -38.78 0.34 3.65
CA LEU A 397 -37.86 -0.17 2.64
C LEU A 397 -36.41 -0.15 3.13
N GLN A 398 -36.00 0.90 3.85
CA GLN A 398 -34.67 1.00 4.46
C GLN A 398 -34.37 -0.16 5.40
N GLN A 399 -35.31 -0.49 6.30
CA GLN A 399 -35.10 -1.58 7.24
C GLN A 399 -34.93 -2.93 6.51
N LYS A 400 -35.77 -3.18 5.49
CA LYS A 400 -35.67 -4.40 4.66
C LYS A 400 -34.34 -4.47 3.91
N LEU A 401 -33.92 -3.36 3.30
CA LEU A 401 -32.66 -3.28 2.56
C LEU A 401 -31.43 -3.41 3.47
N LYS A 402 -31.48 -2.85 4.69
CA LYS A 402 -30.42 -3.03 5.70
C LYS A 402 -30.23 -4.51 6.02
N HIS A 403 -31.32 -5.23 6.28
CA HIS A 403 -31.25 -6.65 6.60
C HIS A 403 -30.77 -7.50 5.41
N HIS A 404 -31.21 -7.16 4.19
CA HIS A 404 -30.70 -7.80 2.98
C HIS A 404 -29.19 -7.59 2.82
N ARG A 405 -28.69 -6.37 3.07
CA ARG A 405 -27.27 -6.04 3.06
C ARG A 405 -26.50 -6.86 4.09
N GLU A 406 -26.92 -6.85 5.35
CA GLU A 406 -26.29 -7.64 6.43
C GLU A 406 -26.19 -9.13 6.05
N ALA A 407 -27.28 -9.72 5.56
CA ALA A 407 -27.30 -11.12 5.13
C ALA A 407 -26.39 -11.39 3.92
N ALA A 408 -26.29 -10.46 2.96
CA ALA A 408 -25.42 -10.59 1.81
C ALA A 408 -23.93 -10.50 2.21
N MET A 409 -23.58 -9.57 3.11
CA MET A 409 -22.22 -9.41 3.62
C MET A 409 -21.79 -10.63 4.45
N ALA A 410 -22.66 -11.15 5.32
CA ALA A 410 -22.37 -12.35 6.11
C ALA A 410 -22.10 -13.58 5.22
N LYS A 411 -22.86 -13.76 4.14
CA LYS A 411 -22.61 -14.83 3.15
C LYS A 411 -21.26 -14.69 2.46
N LEU A 412 -20.85 -13.45 2.15
CA LEU A 412 -19.55 -13.21 1.53
C LEU A 412 -18.41 -13.50 2.52
N GLN A 413 -18.56 -13.09 3.77
CA GLN A 413 -17.58 -13.34 4.83
C GLN A 413 -17.40 -14.85 5.11
N ASP A 414 -18.49 -15.61 5.17
CA ASP A 414 -18.43 -17.08 5.28
C ASP A 414 -17.70 -17.72 4.08
N LYS A 415 -17.94 -17.22 2.86
CA LYS A 415 -17.20 -17.66 1.67
C LYS A 415 -15.70 -17.34 1.78
N HIS A 416 -15.34 -16.13 2.20
CA HIS A 416 -13.94 -15.70 2.37
C HIS A 416 -13.23 -16.55 3.43
N SER A 417 -13.87 -16.81 4.57
CA SER A 417 -13.35 -17.69 5.62
C SER A 417 -13.05 -19.09 5.09
N LYS A 418 -13.99 -19.70 4.35
CA LYS A 418 -13.79 -21.03 3.73
C LYS A 418 -12.67 -21.06 2.70
N GLU A 419 -12.45 -19.99 1.95
CA GLU A 419 -11.34 -19.89 1.00
C GLU A 419 -9.99 -19.71 1.71
N GLN A 420 -9.97 -18.96 2.81
CA GLN A 420 -8.79 -18.78 3.65
C GLN A 420 -8.37 -20.10 4.32
N GLU A 421 -9.33 -20.87 4.84
CA GLU A 421 -9.08 -22.22 5.37
C GLU A 421 -8.49 -23.15 4.31
N LYS A 422 -9.03 -23.13 3.09
CA LYS A 422 -8.49 -23.93 1.96
C LYS A 422 -7.06 -23.55 1.63
N LEU A 423 -6.73 -22.26 1.64
CA LEU A 423 -5.37 -21.80 1.41
C LEU A 423 -4.45 -22.27 2.55
N GLN A 424 -4.86 -22.13 3.81
CA GLN A 424 -4.09 -22.61 4.96
C GLN A 424 -3.82 -24.12 4.90
N GLN A 425 -4.79 -24.92 4.46
CA GLN A 425 -4.58 -26.36 4.21
C GLN A 425 -3.55 -26.59 3.09
N ALA A 426 -3.65 -25.84 1.98
CA ALA A 426 -2.73 -25.95 0.85
C ALA A 426 -1.28 -25.52 1.22
N VAL A 427 -1.10 -24.59 2.16
CA VAL A 427 0.22 -24.12 2.62
C VAL A 427 1.12 -25.27 3.09
N THR A 428 0.55 -26.32 3.69
CA THR A 428 1.30 -27.52 4.12
C THR A 428 1.92 -28.32 2.96
N THR A 429 1.40 -28.15 1.74
CA THR A 429 1.84 -28.88 0.54
C THR A 429 2.76 -28.08 -0.38
N VAL A 430 2.83 -26.75 -0.23
CA VAL A 430 3.56 -25.88 -1.16
C VAL A 430 5.02 -25.68 -0.70
N VAL A 431 5.97 -25.92 -1.61
CA VAL A 431 7.41 -25.96 -1.31
C VAL A 431 8.09 -24.58 -1.45
N ASN A 432 7.50 -23.65 -2.21
CA ASN A 432 8.10 -22.36 -2.54
C ASN A 432 7.43 -21.19 -1.77
N PRO A 433 8.16 -20.50 -0.87
CA PRO A 433 7.62 -19.38 -0.11
C PRO A 433 7.17 -18.19 -0.97
N SER A 434 7.79 -17.97 -2.14
CA SER A 434 7.40 -16.87 -3.03
C SER A 434 6.01 -17.08 -3.64
N ASP A 435 5.69 -18.32 -4.01
CA ASP A 435 4.41 -18.65 -4.66
C ASP A 435 3.26 -18.54 -3.67
N ILE A 436 3.53 -18.80 -2.38
CA ILE A 436 2.55 -18.69 -1.30
C ILE A 436 2.25 -17.24 -0.95
N VAL A 437 3.27 -16.37 -0.93
CA VAL A 437 3.06 -14.92 -0.73
C VAL A 437 2.18 -14.37 -1.84
N GLN A 438 2.47 -14.73 -3.09
CA GLN A 438 1.64 -14.32 -4.22
C GLN A 438 0.22 -14.88 -4.09
N ALA A 439 0.07 -16.18 -3.81
CA ALA A 439 -1.26 -16.80 -3.69
C ALA A 439 -2.09 -16.23 -2.53
N HIS A 440 -1.46 -15.90 -1.41
CA HIS A 440 -2.11 -15.26 -0.27
C HIS A 440 -2.53 -13.83 -0.61
N HIS A 441 -1.65 -13.05 -1.21
CA HIS A 441 -1.97 -11.70 -1.67
C HIS A 441 -3.07 -11.69 -2.74
N ASP A 442 -2.98 -12.55 -3.77
CA ASP A 442 -3.98 -12.67 -4.83
C ASP A 442 -5.36 -13.03 -4.24
N LEU A 443 -5.40 -13.89 -3.21
CA LEU A 443 -6.64 -14.23 -2.52
C LEU A 443 -7.21 -13.03 -1.75
N GLN A 444 -6.37 -12.29 -1.00
CA GLN A 444 -6.80 -11.09 -0.29
C GLN A 444 -7.28 -10.00 -1.23
N GLN A 445 -6.57 -9.79 -2.35
CA GLN A 445 -6.97 -8.88 -3.40
C GLN A 445 -8.31 -9.30 -4.02
N GLN A 446 -8.52 -10.60 -4.25
CA GLN A 446 -9.81 -11.12 -4.71
C GLN A 446 -10.91 -10.86 -3.67
N HIS A 447 -10.66 -11.10 -2.39
CA HIS A 447 -11.63 -10.84 -1.30
C HIS A 447 -12.04 -9.38 -1.26
N ARG A 448 -11.07 -8.45 -1.34
CA ARG A 448 -11.35 -7.00 -1.43
C ARG A 448 -12.11 -6.62 -2.69
N SER A 449 -11.76 -7.19 -3.85
CA SER A 449 -12.48 -6.94 -5.11
C SER A 449 -13.93 -7.42 -5.03
N GLU A 450 -14.17 -8.63 -4.52
CA GLU A 450 -15.53 -9.17 -4.37
C GLU A 450 -16.36 -8.38 -3.35
N TYR A 451 -15.73 -7.94 -2.25
CA TYR A 451 -16.35 -7.06 -1.26
C TYR A 451 -16.78 -5.74 -1.89
N ASN A 452 -15.87 -5.07 -2.61
CA ASN A 452 -16.17 -3.80 -3.26
C ASN A 452 -17.23 -3.94 -4.37
N ASP A 453 -17.17 -5.01 -5.17
CA ASP A 453 -18.17 -5.29 -6.19
C ASP A 453 -19.56 -5.51 -5.57
N LEU A 454 -19.64 -6.25 -4.44
CA LEU A 454 -20.89 -6.46 -3.72
C LEU A 454 -21.42 -5.17 -3.10
N VAL A 455 -20.55 -4.33 -2.53
CA VAL A 455 -20.94 -3.02 -1.99
C VAL A 455 -21.50 -2.12 -3.09
N ASP A 456 -20.84 -2.05 -4.25
CA ASP A 456 -21.30 -1.26 -5.40
C ASP A 456 -22.64 -1.79 -5.96
N GLU A 457 -22.82 -3.12 -6.02
CA GLU A 457 -24.07 -3.75 -6.44
C GLU A 457 -25.21 -3.49 -5.43
N LEU A 458 -24.94 -3.62 -4.14
CA LEU A 458 -25.89 -3.32 -3.09
C LEU A 458 -26.29 -1.85 -3.13
N ASP A 459 -25.35 -0.91 -3.21
CA ASP A 459 -25.66 0.50 -3.30
C ASP A 459 -26.55 0.83 -4.52
N TYR A 460 -26.25 0.24 -5.67
CA TYR A 460 -27.04 0.44 -6.88
C TYR A 460 -28.45 -0.15 -6.76
N THR A 461 -28.57 -1.40 -6.31
CA THR A 461 -29.86 -2.08 -6.17
C THR A 461 -30.74 -1.43 -5.11
N GLU A 462 -30.12 -1.00 -4.01
CA GLU A 462 -30.77 -0.25 -2.94
C GLU A 462 -31.30 1.12 -3.42
N ALA A 463 -30.49 1.86 -4.19
CA ALA A 463 -30.92 3.11 -4.80
C ALA A 463 -32.04 2.86 -5.84
N GLU A 464 -31.91 1.85 -6.70
CA GLU A 464 -32.93 1.50 -7.69
C GLU A 464 -34.27 1.14 -7.02
N ALA A 465 -34.25 0.34 -5.95
CA ALA A 465 -35.44 0.01 -5.17
C ALA A 465 -36.14 1.26 -4.62
N LEU A 466 -35.38 2.21 -4.07
CA LEU A 466 -35.91 3.48 -3.58
C LEU A 466 -36.47 4.34 -4.72
N SER A 467 -35.82 4.34 -5.89
CA SER A 467 -36.27 5.07 -7.08
C SER A 467 -37.60 4.52 -7.60
N VAL A 468 -37.75 3.19 -7.67
CA VAL A 468 -39.00 2.54 -8.10
C VAL A 468 -40.15 2.83 -7.13
N ALA A 469 -39.89 2.77 -5.82
CA ALA A 469 -40.90 3.12 -4.81
C ALA A 469 -41.36 4.57 -4.95
N ARG A 470 -40.42 5.52 -5.09
CA ARG A 470 -40.73 6.94 -5.33
C ARG A 470 -41.52 7.17 -6.61
N LYS A 471 -41.14 6.49 -7.70
CA LYS A 471 -41.84 6.62 -8.99
C LYS A 471 -43.31 6.22 -8.87
N LYS A 472 -43.60 5.07 -8.25
CA LYS A 472 -44.98 4.61 -8.01
C LYS A 472 -45.77 5.63 -7.19
N LEU A 473 -45.17 6.15 -6.14
CA LEU A 473 -45.83 7.13 -5.27
C LEU A 473 -46.08 8.46 -5.99
N SER A 474 -45.15 8.89 -6.85
CA SER A 474 -45.30 10.09 -7.69
C SER A 474 -46.38 9.92 -8.75
N GLU A 475 -46.53 8.72 -9.33
CA GLU A 475 -47.65 8.39 -10.22
C GLU A 475 -48.99 8.49 -9.48
N THR A 476 -49.10 7.94 -8.26
CA THR A 476 -50.30 8.09 -7.42
C THR A 476 -50.59 9.54 -7.05
N GLN A 477 -49.55 10.31 -6.68
CA GLN A 477 -49.68 11.75 -6.41
C GLN A 477 -50.21 12.51 -7.63
N LYS A 478 -49.72 12.16 -8.83
CA LYS A 478 -50.18 12.76 -10.08
C LYS A 478 -51.64 12.45 -10.35
N GLU A 479 -52.07 11.20 -10.16
CA GLU A 479 -53.47 10.79 -10.30
C GLU A 479 -54.38 11.54 -9.30
N GLU A 480 -53.98 11.68 -8.04
CA GLU A 480 -54.73 12.46 -7.04
C GLU A 480 -54.79 13.95 -7.38
N ALA A 481 -53.68 14.54 -7.85
CA ALA A 481 -53.63 15.92 -8.29
C ALA A 481 -54.53 16.17 -9.52
N ASP A 482 -54.58 15.22 -10.46
CA ASP A 482 -55.47 15.30 -11.62
C ASP A 482 -56.95 15.18 -11.19
N GLN A 483 -57.29 14.35 -10.20
CA GLN A 483 -58.63 14.30 -9.60
C GLN A 483 -59.03 15.61 -8.91
N VAL A 484 -58.09 16.27 -8.22
CA VAL A 484 -58.32 17.61 -7.63
C VAL A 484 -58.59 18.63 -8.74
N ALA A 485 -57.83 18.59 -9.83
CA ALA A 485 -58.05 19.44 -10.98
C ALA A 485 -59.38 19.15 -11.70
N GLU A 486 -59.88 17.92 -11.71
CA GLU A 486 -61.21 17.59 -12.23
C GLU A 486 -62.34 18.11 -11.33
N LYS A 487 -62.21 17.97 -10.00
CA LYS A 487 -63.19 18.53 -9.03
C LYS A 487 -63.28 20.05 -9.15
N MET A 488 -62.16 20.71 -9.42
CA MET A 488 -62.09 22.14 -9.71
C MET A 488 -62.95 22.54 -10.91
N VAL A 489 -63.02 21.73 -11.97
CA VAL A 489 -63.88 22.00 -13.14
C VAL A 489 -65.36 22.02 -12.76
N ALA A 490 -65.77 21.12 -11.86
CA ALA A 490 -67.13 21.10 -11.34
C ALA A 490 -67.42 22.37 -10.51
N MET A 491 -66.50 22.78 -9.65
CA MET A 491 -66.62 24.04 -8.88
C MET A 491 -66.67 25.27 -9.79
N LEU A 492 -65.82 25.32 -10.83
CA LEU A 492 -65.84 26.37 -11.84
C LEU A 492 -67.18 26.44 -12.59
N ALA A 493 -67.82 25.31 -12.88
CA ALA A 493 -69.13 25.30 -13.54
C ALA A 493 -70.29 25.67 -12.61
N GLU A 494 -70.17 25.41 -11.30
CA GLU A 494 -71.23 25.64 -10.30
C GLU A 494 -71.18 27.05 -9.69
N GLU A 495 -69.98 27.56 -9.36
CA GLU A 495 -69.79 28.84 -8.67
C GLU A 495 -69.68 30.04 -9.62
N THR A 496 -69.59 29.79 -10.93
CA THR A 496 -69.43 30.84 -11.95
C THR A 496 -70.54 30.79 -13.01
N ARG A 497 -70.61 31.80 -13.88
CA ARG A 497 -71.52 31.82 -15.03
C ARG A 497 -70.96 31.12 -16.28
N LEU A 498 -69.88 30.34 -16.13
CA LEU A 498 -69.26 29.63 -17.25
C LEU A 498 -70.09 28.42 -17.67
N SER A 499 -70.13 28.14 -18.97
CA SER A 499 -70.68 26.87 -19.46
C SER A 499 -69.73 25.72 -19.16
N GLU A 500 -70.27 24.51 -18.98
CA GLU A 500 -69.49 23.28 -18.76
C GLU A 500 -68.41 23.06 -19.85
N LYS A 501 -68.70 23.47 -21.10
CA LYS A 501 -67.76 23.44 -22.22
C LYS A 501 -66.59 24.41 -22.07
N GLU A 502 -66.82 25.57 -21.48
CA GLU A 502 -65.78 26.58 -21.24
C GLU A 502 -64.88 26.19 -20.07
N ALA A 503 -65.47 25.64 -19.00
CA ALA A 503 -64.71 25.07 -17.88
C ALA A 503 -63.80 23.90 -18.35
N GLN A 504 -64.33 22.99 -19.18
CA GLN A 504 -63.54 21.92 -19.79
C GLN A 504 -62.45 22.43 -20.75
N LYS A 505 -62.68 23.54 -21.46
CA LYS A 505 -61.66 24.14 -22.33
C LYS A 505 -60.49 24.69 -21.50
N MET A 506 -60.77 25.32 -20.37
CA MET A 506 -59.73 25.79 -19.44
C MET A 506 -58.95 24.62 -18.85
N MET A 507 -59.63 23.53 -18.47
CA MET A 507 -58.96 22.32 -18.00
C MET A 507 -58.03 21.69 -19.05
N LYS A 508 -58.46 21.61 -20.32
CA LYS A 508 -57.59 21.12 -21.39
C LYS A 508 -56.35 22.00 -21.60
N LYS A 509 -56.48 23.32 -21.42
CA LYS A 509 -55.34 24.25 -21.46
C LYS A 509 -54.39 23.99 -20.28
N HIS A 510 -54.93 23.83 -19.08
CA HIS A 510 -54.15 23.50 -17.87
C HIS A 510 -53.40 22.18 -18.05
N GLN A 511 -54.09 21.11 -18.47
CA GLN A 511 -53.49 19.79 -18.67
C GLN A 511 -52.39 19.80 -19.75
N ALA A 512 -52.60 20.53 -20.85
CA ALA A 512 -51.58 20.70 -21.89
C ALA A 512 -50.35 21.46 -21.39
N ASN A 513 -50.53 22.51 -20.58
CA ASN A 513 -49.43 23.26 -19.98
C ASN A 513 -48.64 22.39 -18.98
N CYS A 514 -49.34 21.58 -18.16
CA CYS A 514 -48.69 20.62 -17.25
C CYS A 514 -47.89 19.56 -18.00
N GLN A 515 -48.43 18.99 -19.09
CA GLN A 515 -47.70 18.02 -19.92
C GLN A 515 -46.46 18.62 -20.59
N ALA A 516 -46.56 19.84 -21.12
CA ALA A 516 -45.43 20.54 -21.72
C ALA A 516 -44.32 20.80 -20.69
N PHE A 517 -44.69 21.16 -19.44
CA PHE A 517 -43.75 21.32 -18.34
C PHE A 517 -43.06 19.99 -17.98
N GLU A 518 -43.80 18.88 -17.91
CA GLU A 518 -43.23 17.55 -17.65
C GLU A 518 -42.23 17.12 -18.74
N GLU A 519 -42.54 17.37 -20.02
CA GLU A 519 -41.62 17.10 -21.13
C GLU A 519 -40.32 17.91 -21.02
N GLN A 520 -40.43 19.19 -20.65
CA GLN A 520 -39.26 20.02 -20.41
C GLN A 520 -38.42 19.50 -19.23
N LEU A 521 -39.08 19.13 -18.12
CA LEU A 521 -38.44 18.57 -16.94
C LEU A 521 -37.68 17.27 -17.25
N MET A 522 -38.24 16.43 -18.12
CA MET A 522 -37.61 15.18 -18.56
C MET A 522 -36.36 15.43 -19.42
N LYS A 523 -36.38 16.43 -20.31
CA LYS A 523 -35.20 16.84 -21.07
C LYS A 523 -34.11 17.40 -20.17
N GLU A 524 -34.47 18.29 -19.24
CA GLU A 524 -33.53 18.84 -18.26
C GLU A 524 -32.93 17.73 -17.38
N LYS A 525 -33.71 16.73 -16.97
CA LYS A 525 -33.22 15.55 -16.24
C LYS A 525 -32.19 14.78 -17.05
N GLN A 526 -32.43 14.57 -18.35
CA GLN A 526 -31.50 13.86 -19.22
C GLN A 526 -30.19 14.64 -19.37
N GLU A 527 -30.25 15.94 -19.69
CA GLU A 527 -29.09 16.80 -19.85
C GLU A 527 -28.25 16.89 -18.56
N GLN A 528 -28.90 17.00 -17.40
CA GLN A 528 -28.22 17.02 -16.10
C GLN A 528 -27.55 15.68 -15.78
N SER A 529 -28.19 14.56 -16.12
CA SER A 529 -27.60 13.22 -15.93
C SER A 529 -26.36 13.03 -16.80
N GLU A 530 -26.42 13.44 -18.07
CA GLU A 530 -25.26 13.42 -18.98
C GLU A 530 -24.12 14.32 -18.49
N MET A 531 -24.43 15.54 -18.03
CA MET A 531 -23.45 16.45 -17.45
C MET A 531 -22.79 15.86 -16.19
N LEU A 532 -23.57 15.23 -15.32
CA LEU A 532 -23.07 14.59 -14.11
C LEU A 532 -22.14 13.43 -14.46
N GLN A 533 -22.52 12.58 -15.41
CA GLN A 533 -21.70 11.47 -15.89
C GLN A 533 -20.37 11.96 -16.48
N LYS A 534 -20.40 13.03 -17.27
CA LYS A 534 -19.20 13.65 -17.82
C LYS A 534 -18.27 14.18 -16.71
N LYS A 535 -18.82 14.86 -15.70
CA LYS A 535 -18.06 15.34 -14.53
C LYS A 535 -17.40 14.19 -13.75
N ILE A 536 -18.09 13.06 -13.58
CA ILE A 536 -17.53 11.87 -12.94
C ILE A 536 -16.35 11.31 -13.75
N GLN A 537 -16.48 11.22 -15.08
CA GLN A 537 -15.41 10.76 -15.96
C GLN A 537 -14.20 11.70 -15.96
N GLU A 538 -14.42 13.01 -15.99
CA GLU A 538 -13.35 14.02 -15.90
C GLU A 538 -12.60 13.93 -14.57
N ARG A 539 -13.34 13.80 -13.44
CA ARG A 539 -12.72 13.58 -12.12
C ARG A 539 -11.90 12.30 -12.10
N LYS A 540 -12.43 11.20 -12.62
CA LYS A 540 -11.72 9.92 -12.69
C LYS A 540 -10.41 10.03 -13.47
N ALA A 541 -10.43 10.66 -14.64
CA ALA A 541 -9.22 10.88 -15.43
C ALA A 541 -8.20 11.78 -14.72
N ALA A 542 -8.65 12.81 -14.00
CA ALA A 542 -7.77 13.66 -13.20
C ALA A 542 -7.10 12.88 -12.06
N TRP A 543 -7.84 11.99 -11.40
CA TRP A 543 -7.31 11.14 -10.33
C TRP A 543 -6.32 10.09 -10.83
N GLU A 544 -6.60 9.43 -11.96
CA GLU A 544 -5.66 8.49 -12.59
C GLU A 544 -4.34 9.19 -12.95
N LYS A 545 -4.42 10.44 -13.42
CA LYS A 545 -3.22 11.26 -13.71
C LYS A 545 -2.43 11.62 -12.45
N GLU A 546 -3.10 12.00 -11.36
CA GLU A 546 -2.42 12.32 -10.10
C GLU A 546 -1.82 11.06 -9.45
N LYS A 547 -2.50 9.91 -9.55
CA LYS A 547 -1.95 8.60 -9.14
C LYS A 547 -0.63 8.30 -9.87
N GLU A 548 -0.62 8.42 -11.19
CA GLU A 548 0.59 8.17 -11.98
C GLU A 548 1.73 9.15 -11.61
N LYS A 549 1.40 10.42 -11.41
CA LYS A 549 2.37 11.43 -10.97
C LYS A 549 2.97 11.09 -9.59
N ASN A 550 2.12 10.75 -8.62
CA ASN A 550 2.55 10.35 -7.28
C ASN A 550 3.42 9.10 -7.33
N LYS A 551 3.08 8.12 -8.18
CA LYS A 551 3.87 6.89 -8.37
C LYS A 551 5.28 7.21 -8.91
N VAL A 552 5.38 8.09 -9.90
CA VAL A 552 6.67 8.52 -10.46
C VAL A 552 7.50 9.30 -9.43
N GLU A 553 6.89 10.22 -8.68
CA GLU A 553 7.57 10.97 -7.61
C GLU A 553 8.07 10.05 -6.49
N GLN A 554 7.25 9.07 -6.08
CA GLN A 554 7.61 8.08 -5.07
C GLN A 554 8.77 7.20 -5.54
N GLN A 555 8.73 6.72 -6.79
CA GLN A 555 9.84 5.95 -7.38
C GLN A 555 11.14 6.77 -7.42
N GLN A 556 11.08 8.06 -7.80
CA GLN A 556 12.26 8.92 -7.77
C GLN A 556 12.84 9.06 -6.36
N LEU A 557 11.98 9.27 -5.36
CA LEU A 557 12.41 9.38 -3.95
C LEU A 557 13.09 8.09 -3.47
N THR A 558 12.53 6.92 -3.77
CA THR A 558 13.14 5.63 -3.38
C THR A 558 14.53 5.44 -4.00
N VAL A 559 14.70 5.82 -5.27
CA VAL A 559 16.00 5.75 -5.97
C VAL A 559 17.01 6.73 -5.36
N GLU A 560 16.58 7.92 -4.94
CA GLU A 560 17.45 8.88 -4.26
C GLU A 560 17.85 8.43 -2.85
N GLN A 561 16.94 7.82 -2.11
CA GLN A 561 17.20 7.22 -0.80
C GLN A 561 18.20 6.06 -0.92
N GLU A 562 18.00 5.14 -1.86
CA GLU A 562 18.91 4.01 -2.10
C GLU A 562 20.32 4.49 -2.47
N LYS A 563 20.44 5.51 -3.33
CA LYS A 563 21.73 6.14 -3.66
C LYS A 563 22.41 6.74 -2.43
N THR A 564 21.65 7.38 -1.56
CA THR A 564 22.19 8.02 -0.35
C THR A 564 22.70 6.97 0.63
N VAL A 565 21.94 5.90 0.86
CA VAL A 565 22.37 4.77 1.71
C VAL A 565 23.60 4.09 1.13
N THR A 566 23.63 3.87 -0.18
CA THR A 566 24.81 3.29 -0.85
C THR A 566 26.06 4.16 -0.63
N LYS A 567 25.94 5.50 -0.76
CA LYS A 567 27.05 6.43 -0.44
C LYS A 567 27.50 6.33 1.02
N VAL A 568 26.56 6.20 1.97
CA VAL A 568 26.90 6.02 3.40
C VAL A 568 27.64 4.72 3.62
N LEU A 569 27.18 3.62 3.02
CA LEU A 569 27.84 2.31 3.09
C LEU A 569 29.24 2.34 2.47
N ASP A 570 29.40 3.01 1.33
CA ASP A 570 30.70 3.19 0.68
C ASP A 570 31.67 3.99 1.53
N SER A 571 31.20 4.99 2.27
CA SER A 571 32.04 5.76 3.19
C SER A 571 32.48 4.99 4.44
N GLN A 572 31.78 3.89 4.78
CA GLN A 572 32.13 3.04 5.92
C GLN A 572 33.15 1.96 5.49
N THR A 573 34.44 2.27 5.67
CA THR A 573 35.53 1.33 5.46
C THR A 573 35.51 0.25 6.55
N GLY A 574 35.32 -1.01 6.16
CA GLY A 574 35.34 -2.14 7.09
C GLY A 574 34.12 -3.04 6.98
N LEU A 575 32.96 -2.57 6.51
CA LEU A 575 31.81 -3.46 6.29
C LEU A 575 32.11 -4.45 5.17
N GLU A 576 31.96 -5.74 5.47
CA GLU A 576 32.01 -6.83 4.50
C GLU A 576 30.85 -6.71 3.49
N GLU A 577 31.06 -7.20 2.26
CA GLU A 577 30.07 -7.08 1.17
C GLU A 577 28.73 -7.74 1.53
N GLU A 578 28.76 -8.83 2.30
CA GLU A 578 27.56 -9.49 2.81
C GLU A 578 26.80 -8.61 3.82
N ALA A 579 27.52 -7.88 4.68
CA ALA A 579 26.92 -6.94 5.62
C ALA A 579 26.29 -5.75 4.89
N ARG A 580 26.96 -5.23 3.84
CA ARG A 580 26.42 -4.17 2.97
C ARG A 580 25.13 -4.61 2.29
N LYS A 581 25.10 -5.82 1.74
CA LYS A 581 23.92 -6.39 1.10
C LYS A 581 22.75 -6.56 2.08
N ARG A 582 23.02 -7.05 3.29
CA ARG A 582 22.00 -7.17 4.35
C ARG A 582 21.41 -5.80 4.73
N ILE A 583 22.24 -4.78 4.84
CA ILE A 583 21.79 -3.41 5.16
C ILE A 583 20.91 -2.85 4.03
N LEU A 584 21.31 -3.03 2.76
CA LEU A 584 20.50 -2.58 1.63
C LEU A 584 19.16 -3.31 1.54
N GLN A 585 19.14 -4.61 1.80
CA GLN A 585 17.90 -5.40 1.79
C GLN A 585 16.95 -4.97 2.92
N GLN A 586 17.46 -4.74 4.14
CA GLN A 586 16.63 -4.23 5.24
C GLN A 586 16.12 -2.82 4.94
N HIS A 587 16.96 -1.97 4.36
CA HIS A 587 16.55 -0.64 3.92
C HIS A 587 15.43 -0.70 2.88
N GLU A 588 15.54 -1.60 1.90
CA GLU A 588 14.50 -1.82 0.89
C GLU A 588 13.17 -2.24 1.53
N GLN A 589 13.20 -3.18 2.47
CA GLN A 589 12.02 -3.60 3.24
C GLN A 589 11.40 -2.43 4.00
N ASN A 590 12.22 -1.70 4.76
CA ASN A 590 11.77 -0.57 5.58
C ASN A 590 11.19 0.54 4.70
N THR A 591 11.80 0.80 3.54
CA THR A 591 11.32 1.80 2.58
C THR A 591 9.98 1.40 1.97
N ALA A 592 9.80 0.12 1.61
CA ALA A 592 8.52 -0.38 1.11
C ALA A 592 7.41 -0.24 2.16
N ALA A 593 7.66 -0.71 3.40
CA ALA A 593 6.71 -0.60 4.50
C ALA A 593 6.39 0.86 4.85
N LEU A 594 7.40 1.73 4.84
CA LEU A 594 7.25 3.17 5.06
C LEU A 594 6.37 3.81 3.98
N ASN A 595 6.62 3.50 2.70
CA ASN A 595 5.85 4.05 1.60
C ASN A 595 4.37 3.64 1.68
N ASN A 596 4.10 2.39 2.04
CA ASN A 596 2.73 1.89 2.24
C ASN A 596 2.03 2.66 3.36
N HIS A 597 2.71 2.82 4.50
CA HIS A 597 2.18 3.59 5.62
C HIS A 597 1.92 5.06 5.24
N LEU A 598 2.86 5.72 4.58
CA LEU A 598 2.73 7.10 4.14
C LEU A 598 1.61 7.28 3.10
N ASN A 599 1.43 6.32 2.19
CA ASN A 599 0.35 6.34 1.22
C ASN A 599 -1.02 6.25 1.90
N LEU A 600 -1.18 5.33 2.87
CA LEU A 600 -2.41 5.20 3.67
C LEU A 600 -2.70 6.46 4.48
N THR A 601 -1.70 7.01 5.16
CA THR A 601 -1.82 8.28 5.90
C THR A 601 -2.20 9.43 4.96
N ARG A 602 -1.50 9.57 3.82
CA ARG A 602 -1.77 10.62 2.84
C ARG A 602 -3.22 10.53 2.35
N MET A 603 -3.69 9.33 2.07
CA MET A 603 -5.07 9.07 1.68
C MET A 603 -6.05 9.52 2.77
N ARG A 604 -5.92 9.04 4.02
CA ARG A 604 -6.81 9.41 5.14
C ARG A 604 -6.88 10.92 5.35
N GLN A 605 -5.71 11.55 5.42
CA GLN A 605 -5.61 12.99 5.62
C GLN A 605 -6.16 13.78 4.42
N GLN A 606 -5.99 13.29 3.18
CA GLN A 606 -6.61 13.89 2.00
C GLN A 606 -8.14 13.81 2.09
N LYS A 607 -8.72 12.65 2.44
CA LYS A 607 -10.17 12.50 2.61
C LYS A 607 -10.72 13.44 3.68
N LEU A 608 -9.99 13.62 4.79
CA LEU A 608 -10.37 14.56 5.85
C LEU A 608 -10.42 16.02 5.36
N ILE A 609 -9.47 16.42 4.51
CA ILE A 609 -9.47 17.76 3.91
C ILE A 609 -10.62 17.91 2.93
N GLU A 610 -10.84 16.92 2.07
CA GLU A 610 -11.97 16.91 1.13
C GLU A 610 -13.30 17.07 1.89
N ALA A 611 -13.47 16.37 3.03
CA ALA A 611 -14.61 16.52 3.92
C ALA A 611 -14.75 17.94 4.50
N LYS A 612 -13.67 18.50 5.06
CA LYS A 612 -13.66 19.89 5.59
C LYS A 612 -14.01 20.91 4.52
N LEU A 613 -13.42 20.79 3.34
CA LEU A 613 -13.64 21.71 2.23
C LEU A 613 -15.05 21.57 1.66
N ALA A 614 -15.61 20.35 1.62
CA ALA A 614 -16.98 20.11 1.23
C ALA A 614 -17.97 20.72 2.22
N LYS A 615 -17.77 20.54 3.53
CA LYS A 615 -18.59 21.17 4.58
C LYS A 615 -18.58 22.68 4.50
N ARG A 616 -17.41 23.28 4.25
CA ARG A 616 -17.30 24.74 4.07
C ARG A 616 -17.93 25.22 2.76
N LYS A 617 -17.78 24.47 1.67
CA LYS A 617 -18.46 24.77 0.41
C LYS A 617 -19.98 24.68 0.55
N ALA A 618 -20.49 23.69 1.26
CA ALA A 618 -21.90 23.57 1.60
C ALA A 618 -22.39 24.79 2.39
N ARG A 619 -21.67 25.21 3.43
CA ARG A 619 -21.99 26.45 4.17
C ARG A 619 -22.02 27.69 3.28
N MET A 620 -21.09 27.82 2.34
CA MET A 620 -21.07 28.90 1.35
C MET A 620 -22.29 28.86 0.42
N GLU A 621 -22.68 27.68 -0.06
CA GLU A 621 -23.88 27.51 -0.88
C GLU A 621 -25.17 27.82 -0.09
N ALA A 622 -25.22 27.46 1.19
CA ALA A 622 -26.34 27.80 2.07
C ALA A 622 -26.46 29.32 2.29
N LEU A 623 -25.34 30.03 2.46
CA LEU A 623 -25.33 31.50 2.52
C LEU A 623 -25.84 32.13 1.23
N LYS A 624 -25.39 31.64 0.06
CA LYS A 624 -25.89 32.11 -1.24
C LYS A 624 -27.40 31.93 -1.39
N GLU A 625 -27.93 30.80 -0.94
CA GLU A 625 -29.37 30.54 -1.02
C GLU A 625 -30.15 31.48 -0.08
N GLN A 626 -29.62 31.74 1.12
CA GLN A 626 -30.21 32.72 2.04
C GLN A 626 -30.24 34.12 1.42
N GLN A 627 -29.12 34.57 0.84
CA GLN A 627 -29.03 35.85 0.14
C GLN A 627 -30.02 35.94 -1.02
N LYS A 628 -30.19 34.86 -1.79
CA LYS A 628 -31.18 34.80 -2.87
C LYS A 628 -32.62 34.92 -2.35
N THR A 629 -32.94 34.31 -1.20
CA THR A 629 -34.26 34.48 -0.58
C THR A 629 -34.49 35.89 -0.05
N GLU A 630 -33.48 36.54 0.50
CA GLU A 630 -33.55 37.92 0.98
C GLU A 630 -33.79 38.90 -0.19
N VAL A 631 -33.08 38.71 -1.31
CA VAL A 631 -33.30 39.48 -2.54
C VAL A 631 -34.71 39.26 -3.12
N ASN A 632 -35.22 38.02 -3.09
CA ASN A 632 -36.57 37.72 -3.58
C ASN A 632 -37.68 38.30 -2.67
N ASN A 633 -37.38 38.57 -1.41
CA ASN A 633 -38.32 39.14 -0.44
C ASN A 633 -38.24 40.68 -0.37
N ALA A 634 -37.36 41.32 -1.14
CA ALA A 634 -37.21 42.77 -1.16
C ALA A 634 -38.46 43.46 -1.73
N GLU A 635 -38.93 44.52 -1.06
CA GLU A 635 -40.17 45.22 -1.44
C GLU A 635 -39.98 46.16 -2.65
N ASN A 636 -38.75 46.62 -2.92
CA ASN A 636 -38.42 47.56 -3.99
C ASN A 636 -37.23 47.11 -4.85
N GLU A 637 -37.21 47.52 -6.12
CA GLU A 637 -36.15 47.17 -7.09
C GLU A 637 -34.78 47.78 -6.74
N GLU A 638 -34.76 49.00 -6.20
CA GLU A 638 -33.55 49.68 -5.72
C GLU A 638 -32.97 49.03 -4.44
N GLU A 639 -33.84 48.50 -3.58
CA GLU A 639 -33.46 47.71 -2.41
C GLU A 639 -32.93 46.33 -2.81
N ALA A 640 -33.53 45.71 -3.82
CA ALA A 640 -33.05 44.45 -4.38
C ALA A 640 -31.69 44.59 -5.09
N GLU A 641 -31.42 45.71 -5.78
CA GLU A 641 -30.10 45.99 -6.37
C GLU A 641 -29.04 46.28 -5.29
N ALA A 642 -29.37 47.09 -4.27
CA ALA A 642 -28.45 47.35 -3.16
C ALA A 642 -28.10 46.08 -2.37
N LEU A 643 -29.11 45.22 -2.11
CA LEU A 643 -28.90 43.91 -1.47
C LEU A 643 -28.05 42.98 -2.35
N LYS A 644 -28.26 42.95 -3.68
CA LYS A 644 -27.42 42.17 -4.59
C LYS A 644 -25.96 42.63 -4.56
N GLU A 645 -25.69 43.93 -4.62
CA GLU A 645 -24.31 44.43 -4.54
C GLU A 645 -23.65 44.10 -3.19
N GLN A 646 -24.39 44.27 -2.08
CA GLN A 646 -23.90 43.90 -0.74
C GLN A 646 -23.61 42.40 -0.64
N HIS A 647 -24.51 41.56 -1.14
CA HIS A 647 -24.35 40.10 -1.12
C HIS A 647 -23.25 39.62 -2.06
N GLU A 648 -23.03 40.27 -3.20
CA GLU A 648 -21.90 39.99 -4.09
C GLU A 648 -20.56 40.35 -3.43
N GLU A 649 -20.50 41.45 -2.68
CA GLU A 649 -19.32 41.84 -1.92
C GLU A 649 -19.06 40.87 -0.75
N GLU A 650 -20.09 40.52 0.03
CA GLU A 650 -20.03 39.50 1.09
C GLU A 650 -19.64 38.13 0.55
N LEU A 651 -20.17 37.74 -0.62
CA LEU A 651 -19.81 36.48 -1.25
C LEU A 651 -18.36 36.49 -1.70
N ARG A 652 -17.87 37.62 -2.21
CA ARG A 652 -16.48 37.77 -2.65
C ARG A 652 -15.51 37.73 -1.46
N THR A 653 -15.86 38.35 -0.33
CA THR A 653 -15.05 38.28 0.89
C THR A 653 -15.03 36.86 1.45
N GLU A 654 -16.19 36.21 1.55
CA GLU A 654 -16.28 34.82 2.02
C GLU A 654 -15.58 33.82 1.08
N LEU A 655 -15.61 34.03 -0.25
CA LEU A 655 -14.88 33.20 -1.20
C LEU A 655 -13.35 33.41 -1.05
N ALA A 656 -12.91 34.63 -0.75
CA ALA A 656 -11.51 34.90 -0.40
C ALA A 656 -11.11 34.27 0.94
N GLU A 657 -11.99 34.28 1.94
CA GLU A 657 -11.79 33.60 3.22
C GLU A 657 -11.76 32.08 3.06
N TYR A 658 -12.66 31.50 2.28
CA TYR A 658 -12.66 30.09 1.88
C TYR A 658 -11.34 29.69 1.22
N ASN A 659 -10.84 30.47 0.26
CA ASN A 659 -9.56 30.19 -0.40
C ASN A 659 -8.37 30.29 0.57
N LYS A 660 -8.36 31.31 1.43
CA LYS A 660 -7.32 31.48 2.47
C LYS A 660 -7.35 30.33 3.47
N GLU A 661 -8.54 29.87 3.86
CA GLU A 661 -8.69 28.75 4.78
C GLU A 661 -8.39 27.41 4.08
N HIS A 662 -8.69 27.27 2.79
CA HIS A 662 -8.24 26.15 1.96
C HIS A 662 -6.71 26.07 1.95
N GLU A 663 -6.01 27.17 1.65
CA GLU A 663 -4.55 27.22 1.70
C GLU A 663 -4.01 26.87 3.10
N LYS A 664 -4.63 27.38 4.17
CA LYS A 664 -4.26 27.02 5.55
C LYS A 664 -4.45 25.52 5.82
N THR A 665 -5.58 24.94 5.41
CA THR A 665 -5.90 23.52 5.63
C THR A 665 -4.91 22.63 4.88
N VAL A 666 -4.59 22.99 3.65
CA VAL A 666 -3.56 22.33 2.83
C VAL A 666 -2.15 22.50 3.45
N ALA A 667 -1.83 23.67 4.02
CA ALA A 667 -0.54 23.89 4.68
C ALA A 667 -0.39 23.07 5.97
N VAL A 668 -1.44 23.01 6.81
CA VAL A 668 -1.47 22.17 8.01
C VAL A 668 -1.29 20.70 7.62
N PHE A 669 -1.97 20.25 6.58
CA PHE A 669 -1.80 18.90 6.02
C PHE A 669 -0.37 18.61 5.59
N ARG A 670 0.24 19.49 4.77
CA ARG A 670 1.64 19.33 4.35
C ARG A 670 2.57 19.25 5.56
N SER A 671 2.31 20.05 6.60
CA SER A 671 3.06 20.00 7.84
C SER A 671 2.85 18.69 8.60
N LYS A 672 1.62 18.15 8.67
CA LYS A 672 1.33 16.87 9.32
C LYS A 672 2.02 15.71 8.62
N ILE A 673 1.90 15.61 7.30
CA ILE A 673 2.64 14.62 6.50
C ILE A 673 4.14 14.77 6.74
N ALA A 674 4.68 15.99 6.74
CA ALA A 674 6.11 16.19 6.95
C ALA A 674 6.58 15.75 8.35
N ILE A 675 5.79 16.01 9.40
CA ILE A 675 6.08 15.56 10.77
C ILE A 675 6.03 14.03 10.84
N GLU A 676 4.96 13.40 10.37
CA GLU A 676 4.85 11.94 10.38
C GLU A 676 5.94 11.28 9.54
N THR A 677 6.27 11.85 8.38
CA THR A 677 7.40 11.38 7.55
C THR A 677 8.72 11.51 8.31
N ALA A 678 8.97 12.63 8.98
CA ALA A 678 10.20 12.83 9.75
C ALA A 678 10.30 11.88 10.96
N GLU A 679 9.19 11.63 11.66
CA GLU A 679 9.14 10.69 12.78
C GLU A 679 9.36 9.25 12.33
N MET A 680 8.76 8.85 11.20
CA MET A 680 8.95 7.51 10.64
C MET A 680 10.37 7.31 10.08
N LEU A 681 10.94 8.33 9.42
CA LEU A 681 12.34 8.32 9.01
C LEU A 681 13.28 8.23 10.23
N LYS A 682 12.96 8.89 11.34
CA LYS A 682 13.75 8.77 12.58
C LYS A 682 13.72 7.35 13.14
N VAL A 683 12.56 6.67 13.12
CA VAL A 683 12.46 5.26 13.53
C VAL A 683 13.29 4.37 12.58
N GLN A 684 13.20 4.60 11.27
CA GLN A 684 14.01 3.89 10.28
C GLN A 684 15.51 4.11 10.50
N ASP A 685 15.94 5.35 10.75
CA ASP A 685 17.34 5.70 11.03
C ASP A 685 17.82 5.04 12.32
N GLN A 686 16.98 4.96 13.35
CA GLN A 686 17.29 4.25 14.59
C GLN A 686 17.47 2.75 14.34
N GLN A 687 16.54 2.10 13.64
CA GLN A 687 16.63 0.67 13.30
C GLN A 687 17.89 0.37 12.45
N MET A 688 18.18 1.23 11.47
CA MET A 688 19.39 1.15 10.65
C MET A 688 20.65 1.36 11.48
N GLY A 689 20.64 2.32 12.41
CA GLY A 689 21.73 2.58 13.35
C GLY A 689 22.00 1.41 14.29
N GLU A 690 20.96 0.76 14.82
CA GLU A 690 21.07 -0.44 15.64
C GLU A 690 21.62 -1.62 14.84
N LEU A 691 21.18 -1.81 13.58
CA LEU A 691 21.70 -2.84 12.69
C LEU A 691 23.18 -2.61 12.38
N LEU A 692 23.55 -1.38 12.01
CA LEU A 692 24.94 -0.97 11.79
C LEU A 692 25.78 -1.23 13.05
N GLY A 693 25.27 -0.86 14.23
CA GLY A 693 25.93 -1.12 15.52
C GLY A 693 26.13 -2.61 15.79
N LYS A 694 25.10 -3.45 15.60
CA LYS A 694 25.18 -4.91 15.75
C LYS A 694 26.19 -5.53 14.79
N LEU A 695 26.19 -5.11 13.53
CA LEU A 695 27.15 -5.58 12.52
C LEU A 695 28.58 -5.16 12.84
N GLN A 696 28.79 -3.92 13.28
CA GLN A 696 30.11 -3.42 13.70
C GLN A 696 30.62 -4.15 14.94
N VAL A 697 29.77 -4.40 15.95
CA VAL A 697 30.13 -5.17 17.15
C VAL A 697 30.43 -6.63 16.79
N GLY A 698 29.63 -7.25 15.93
CA GLY A 698 29.88 -8.61 15.42
C GLY A 698 31.22 -8.71 14.69
N GLN A 699 31.54 -7.71 13.87
CA GLN A 699 32.83 -7.63 13.20
C GLN A 699 33.98 -7.40 14.19
N ALA A 700 33.81 -6.53 15.17
CA ALA A 700 34.81 -6.30 16.21
C ALA A 700 35.07 -7.58 17.03
N ARG A 701 34.04 -8.37 17.32
CA ARG A 701 34.18 -9.70 17.95
C ARG A 701 34.96 -10.67 17.06
N ARG A 702 34.66 -10.75 15.76
CA ARG A 702 35.42 -11.59 14.82
C ARG A 702 36.89 -11.16 14.75
N ARG A 703 37.16 -9.86 14.72
CA ARG A 703 38.54 -9.32 14.79
C ARG A 703 39.23 -9.67 16.11
N ALA A 704 38.53 -9.57 17.23
CA ALA A 704 39.07 -9.94 18.54
C ALA A 704 39.34 -11.45 18.66
N VAL A 705 38.55 -12.31 18.02
CA VAL A 705 38.84 -13.76 17.96
C VAL A 705 40.11 -14.03 17.17
N ILE A 706 40.30 -13.36 16.03
CA ILE A 706 41.54 -13.43 15.25
C ILE A 706 42.73 -12.92 16.09
N GLU A 707 42.57 -11.80 16.79
CA GLU A 707 43.61 -11.22 17.66
C GLU A 707 43.98 -12.16 18.83
N ARG A 708 43.03 -12.91 19.40
CA ARG A 708 43.34 -13.95 20.40
C ARG A 708 44.13 -15.11 19.81
N GLN A 709 43.80 -15.54 18.59
CA GLN A 709 44.59 -16.56 17.90
C GLN A 709 46.03 -16.05 17.64
N ASP A 710 46.18 -14.78 17.29
CA ASP A 710 47.51 -14.15 17.13
C ASP A 710 48.27 -14.10 18.47
N LYS A 711 47.60 -13.77 19.58
CA LYS A 711 48.21 -13.77 20.93
C LYS A 711 48.64 -15.17 21.38
N ALA A 712 47.84 -16.20 21.11
CA ALA A 712 48.22 -17.59 21.38
C ALA A 712 49.45 -18.02 20.57
N ILE A 713 49.61 -17.50 19.34
CA ILE A 713 50.82 -17.70 18.53
C ILE A 713 52.04 -16.98 19.15
N GLN A 714 51.85 -15.78 19.71
CA GLN A 714 52.92 -15.05 20.42
C GLN A 714 53.36 -15.74 21.72
N GLU A 715 52.43 -16.26 22.52
CA GLU A 715 52.76 -17.01 23.74
C GLU A 715 53.41 -18.36 23.42
N LEU A 716 53.01 -18.98 22.30
CA LEU A 716 53.73 -20.13 21.74
C LEU A 716 55.18 -19.78 21.44
N GLN A 717 55.42 -18.60 20.86
CA GLN A 717 56.76 -18.09 20.55
C GLN A 717 57.61 -17.89 21.80
N GLU A 718 57.07 -17.25 22.83
CA GLU A 718 57.75 -17.05 24.11
C GLU A 718 58.12 -18.40 24.76
N LYS A 719 57.17 -19.32 24.87
CA LYS A 719 57.42 -20.65 25.45
C LYS A 719 58.41 -21.48 24.63
N LEU A 720 58.37 -21.42 23.30
CA LEU A 720 59.33 -22.12 22.45
C LEU A 720 60.75 -21.54 22.59
N VAL A 721 60.89 -20.23 22.73
CA VAL A 721 62.18 -19.58 23.00
C VAL A 721 62.73 -20.00 24.37
N ASP A 722 61.90 -19.99 25.41
CA ASP A 722 62.29 -20.37 26.77
C ASP A 722 62.68 -21.85 26.86
N THR A 723 61.89 -22.74 26.25
CA THR A 723 62.17 -24.19 26.26
C THR A 723 63.46 -24.54 25.50
N VAL A 724 63.81 -23.76 24.47
CA VAL A 724 65.09 -23.91 23.75
C VAL A 724 66.27 -23.35 24.55
N GLY A 725 66.05 -22.27 25.33
CA GLY A 725 67.05 -21.69 26.24
C GLY A 725 67.41 -22.60 27.42
N ASP A 726 66.43 -23.31 27.98
CA ASP A 726 66.64 -24.21 29.13
C ASP A 726 67.19 -25.60 28.76
N ASN A 727 67.10 -25.99 27.47
CA ASN A 727 67.60 -27.28 27.00
C ASN A 727 69.13 -27.28 26.82
N SER A 728 69.84 -27.76 27.86
CA SER A 728 71.32 -27.92 27.95
C SER A 728 72.04 -28.72 26.84
N LYS A 729 71.34 -29.17 25.80
CA LYS A 729 71.89 -29.92 24.64
C LYS A 729 71.96 -29.12 23.35
N VAL A 730 71.40 -27.91 23.30
CA VAL A 730 71.49 -27.00 22.15
C VAL A 730 72.56 -25.95 22.45
N PRO A 731 73.57 -25.71 21.57
CA PRO A 731 74.55 -24.66 21.79
C PRO A 731 73.90 -23.28 21.74
N GLU A 732 74.00 -22.54 22.85
CA GLU A 732 73.45 -21.18 23.09
C GLU A 732 73.72 -20.21 21.92
N GLN A 733 74.87 -20.35 21.25
CA GLN A 733 75.24 -19.57 20.05
C GLN A 733 74.36 -19.79 18.81
N LYS A 734 73.75 -20.98 18.63
CA LYS A 734 72.87 -21.23 17.47
C LYS A 734 71.49 -20.60 17.69
N THR A 735 70.94 -20.72 18.90
CA THR A 735 69.67 -20.09 19.29
C THR A 735 69.76 -18.56 19.28
N GLU A 736 70.84 -18.00 19.84
CA GLU A 736 71.06 -16.54 19.86
C GLU A 736 71.22 -15.94 18.46
N ARG A 737 71.86 -16.67 17.52
CA ARG A 737 71.94 -16.25 16.11
C ARG A 737 70.58 -16.24 15.41
N ILE A 738 69.70 -17.20 15.69
CA ILE A 738 68.34 -17.27 15.12
C ILE A 738 67.49 -16.12 15.67
N ILE A 739 67.59 -15.82 16.98
CA ILE A 739 66.91 -14.68 17.61
C ILE A 739 67.42 -13.35 17.05
N GLN A 740 68.75 -13.16 16.92
CA GLN A 740 69.33 -11.93 16.35
C GLN A 740 69.05 -11.77 14.85
N LYS A 741 68.87 -12.86 14.12
CA LYS A 741 68.44 -12.83 12.71
C LYS A 741 66.98 -12.40 12.61
N HIS A 742 66.10 -12.98 13.44
CA HIS A 742 64.69 -12.60 13.48
C HIS A 742 64.48 -11.14 13.90
N LEU A 743 65.16 -10.65 14.93
CA LEU A 743 65.08 -9.24 15.35
C LEU A 743 65.51 -8.27 14.26
N ARG A 744 66.59 -8.57 13.53
CA ARG A 744 67.03 -7.77 12.37
C ARG A 744 66.04 -7.81 11.22
N GLU A 745 65.45 -8.96 10.93
CA GLU A 745 64.43 -9.11 9.90
C GLU A 745 63.14 -8.36 10.25
N VAL A 746 62.75 -8.33 11.53
CA VAL A 746 61.61 -7.54 12.03
C VAL A 746 61.88 -6.04 11.91
N GLU A 747 63.07 -5.56 12.30
CA GLU A 747 63.46 -4.15 12.15
C GLU A 747 63.49 -3.72 10.66
N GLU A 748 64.02 -4.58 9.77
CA GLU A 748 64.08 -4.29 8.34
C GLU A 748 62.68 -4.21 7.69
N VAL A 749 61.74 -5.07 8.12
CA VAL A 749 60.34 -5.04 7.69
C VAL A 749 59.62 -3.80 8.21
N GLN A 750 59.84 -3.43 9.47
CA GLN A 750 59.26 -2.22 10.06
C GLN A 750 59.75 -0.95 9.36
N GLU A 751 61.05 -0.86 9.04
CA GLU A 751 61.60 0.33 8.37
C GLU A 751 61.16 0.43 6.91
N LYS A 752 61.16 -0.68 6.14
CA LYS A 752 60.59 -0.71 4.78
C LYS A 752 59.13 -0.27 4.75
N MET A 753 58.38 -0.56 5.81
CA MET A 753 56.98 -0.18 5.93
C MET A 753 56.77 1.28 6.32
N ARG A 754 57.64 1.84 7.18
CA ARG A 754 57.65 3.27 7.44
C ARG A 754 57.92 4.07 6.17
N GLU A 755 58.90 3.61 5.37
CA GLU A 755 59.22 4.20 4.07
C GLU A 755 58.07 4.03 3.06
N ALA A 756 57.41 2.87 3.01
CA ALA A 756 56.25 2.64 2.15
C ALA A 756 55.05 3.53 2.52
N ARG A 757 54.75 3.69 3.82
CA ARG A 757 53.70 4.59 4.32
C ARG A 757 53.97 6.05 3.95
N GLU A 758 55.19 6.53 4.17
CA GLU A 758 55.58 7.90 3.83
C GLU A 758 55.53 8.15 2.31
N HIS A 759 56.02 7.20 1.51
CA HIS A 759 56.01 7.31 0.06
C HIS A 759 54.58 7.30 -0.52
N GLN A 760 53.72 6.44 -0.01
CA GLN A 760 52.33 6.33 -0.48
C GLN A 760 51.47 7.51 -0.02
N ALA A 761 51.65 8.00 1.22
CA ALA A 761 50.98 9.22 1.71
C ALA A 761 51.31 10.42 0.82
N LYS A 762 52.55 10.49 0.31
CA LYS A 762 52.96 11.54 -0.63
C LYS A 762 52.28 11.40 -1.99
N ILE A 763 52.21 10.18 -2.55
CA ILE A 763 51.54 9.90 -3.83
C ILE A 763 50.04 10.20 -3.76
N LEU A 764 49.36 9.84 -2.66
CA LEU A 764 47.95 10.12 -2.43
C LEU A 764 47.67 11.63 -2.35
N ARG A 765 48.53 12.38 -1.65
CA ARG A 765 48.43 13.85 -1.56
C ARG A 765 48.59 14.50 -2.93
N GLU A 766 49.57 14.06 -3.72
CA GLU A 766 49.79 14.54 -5.09
C GLU A 766 48.64 14.16 -6.03
N LYS A 767 48.08 12.95 -5.93
CA LYS A 767 46.89 12.54 -6.72
C LYS A 767 45.65 13.37 -6.36
N TYR A 768 45.44 13.66 -5.08
CA TYR A 768 44.34 14.48 -4.60
C TYR A 768 44.41 15.91 -5.13
N GLU A 769 45.57 16.56 -5.03
CA GLU A 769 45.76 17.91 -5.56
C GLU A 769 45.57 17.94 -7.08
N ASN A 770 46.06 16.92 -7.79
CA ASN A 770 45.88 16.81 -9.24
C ASN A 770 44.43 16.53 -9.65
N GLN A 771 43.70 15.65 -8.93
CA GLN A 771 42.29 15.39 -9.18
C GLN A 771 41.41 16.60 -8.87
N LYS A 772 41.70 17.32 -7.76
CA LYS A 772 41.02 18.58 -7.42
C LYS A 772 41.15 19.58 -8.56
N ILE A 773 42.38 19.83 -8.99
CA ILE A 773 42.67 20.78 -10.08
C ILE A 773 42.02 20.34 -11.40
N MET A 774 42.05 19.05 -11.72
CA MET A 774 41.44 18.54 -12.96
C MET A 774 39.92 18.65 -12.95
N ARG A 775 39.26 18.25 -11.85
CA ARG A 775 37.79 18.31 -11.74
C ARG A 775 37.30 19.75 -11.69
N GLU A 776 37.97 20.64 -10.94
CA GLU A 776 37.68 22.09 -10.95
C GLU A 776 37.81 22.68 -12.36
N LYS A 777 38.85 22.31 -13.12
CA LYS A 777 39.01 22.76 -14.51
C LYS A 777 37.91 22.24 -15.44
N THR A 778 37.50 20.98 -15.33
CA THR A 778 36.38 20.45 -16.14
C THR A 778 35.06 21.12 -15.79
N LEU A 779 34.82 21.44 -14.52
CA LEU A 779 33.57 22.08 -14.11
C LEU A 779 33.53 23.55 -14.56
N LEU A 780 34.67 24.26 -14.46
CA LEU A 780 34.83 25.59 -15.07
C LEU A 780 34.62 25.56 -16.60
N ALA A 781 35.13 24.53 -17.29
CA ALA A 781 34.91 24.38 -18.74
C ALA A 781 33.45 24.09 -19.10
N GLN A 782 32.75 23.23 -18.35
CA GLN A 782 31.31 22.98 -18.50
C GLN A 782 30.47 24.23 -18.19
N LEU A 783 30.93 25.07 -17.25
CA LEU A 783 30.30 26.35 -16.91
C LEU A 783 30.45 27.39 -18.01
N ASP A 784 31.63 27.52 -18.59
CA ASP A 784 31.84 28.41 -19.74
C ASP A 784 31.02 27.95 -20.95
N GLU A 785 30.91 26.64 -21.18
CA GLU A 785 30.08 26.08 -22.24
C GLU A 785 28.58 26.35 -22.02
N ASN A 786 28.10 26.18 -20.78
CA ASN A 786 26.71 26.46 -20.43
C ASN A 786 26.39 27.96 -20.48
N ARG A 787 27.29 28.85 -20.03
CA ARG A 787 27.14 30.32 -20.16
C ARG A 787 27.07 30.76 -21.61
N VAL A 788 27.87 30.16 -22.50
CA VAL A 788 27.82 30.45 -23.94
C VAL A 788 26.52 29.94 -24.57
N LYS A 789 25.98 28.79 -24.12
CA LYS A 789 24.69 28.25 -24.58
C LYS A 789 23.50 29.11 -24.10
N THR A 790 23.47 29.53 -22.84
CA THR A 790 22.41 30.42 -22.33
C THR A 790 22.48 31.82 -22.94
N ALA A 791 23.67 32.40 -23.11
CA ALA A 791 23.85 33.69 -23.79
C ALA A 791 23.36 33.66 -25.25
N LYS A 792 23.59 32.56 -25.98
CA LYS A 792 23.08 32.37 -27.35
C LYS A 792 21.57 32.14 -27.41
N SER A 793 20.97 31.52 -26.39
CA SER A 793 19.50 31.32 -26.33
C SER A 793 18.73 32.58 -25.91
N LYS A 794 19.32 33.41 -25.02
CA LYS A 794 18.67 34.59 -24.43
C LYS A 794 18.83 35.88 -25.25
N GLN A 795 19.65 35.89 -26.31
CA GLN A 795 19.72 37.01 -27.26
C GLN A 795 18.41 37.22 -28.08
N ARG A 796 17.41 36.35 -27.90
CA ARG A 796 16.09 36.47 -28.54
C ARG A 796 14.98 37.06 -27.67
N GLU A 797 15.19 37.25 -26.36
CA GLU A 797 14.14 37.78 -25.49
C GLU A 797 14.69 38.94 -24.65
N LEU A 798 14.20 40.15 -24.94
CA LEU A 798 14.39 41.34 -24.12
C LEU A 798 13.68 41.11 -22.77
N SER A 799 14.40 40.60 -21.78
CA SER A 799 13.92 40.43 -20.41
C SER A 799 14.73 41.26 -19.42
N THR A 800 14.04 41.73 -18.39
CA THR A 800 14.45 42.77 -17.45
C THR A 800 15.65 42.38 -16.58
N ASN A 801 16.57 43.32 -16.36
CA ASN A 801 17.83 43.16 -15.61
C ASN A 801 17.66 42.50 -14.22
N ALA A 802 16.49 42.63 -13.57
CA ALA A 802 16.25 42.03 -12.25
C ALA A 802 16.00 40.51 -12.30
N LEU A 803 15.30 40.01 -13.33
CA LEU A 803 15.09 38.57 -13.53
C LEU A 803 16.39 37.88 -13.93
N GLU A 804 17.24 38.58 -14.68
CA GLU A 804 18.58 38.11 -15.06
C GLU A 804 19.51 38.02 -13.84
N VAL A 805 19.48 39.02 -12.95
CA VAL A 805 20.23 39.01 -11.69
C VAL A 805 19.74 37.89 -10.75
N LEU A 806 18.43 37.69 -10.61
CA LEU A 806 17.88 36.59 -9.79
C LEU A 806 18.18 35.21 -10.36
N SER A 807 18.07 35.03 -11.68
CA SER A 807 18.48 33.79 -12.37
C SER A 807 19.98 33.53 -12.16
N ARG A 808 20.80 34.57 -12.23
CA ARG A 808 22.24 34.48 -12.01
C ARG A 808 22.58 34.12 -10.56
N ILE A 809 21.94 34.74 -9.58
CA ILE A 809 22.12 34.41 -8.16
C ILE A 809 21.67 32.97 -7.87
N TYR A 810 20.56 32.51 -8.46
CA TYR A 810 20.09 31.14 -8.31
C TYR A 810 21.04 30.13 -8.94
N GLU A 811 21.57 30.42 -10.13
CA GLU A 811 22.59 29.62 -10.79
C GLU A 811 23.91 29.61 -9.98
N GLU A 812 24.37 30.75 -9.46
CA GLU A 812 25.56 30.87 -8.61
C GLU A 812 25.38 30.10 -7.29
N LYS A 813 24.20 30.13 -6.67
CA LYS A 813 23.91 29.35 -5.45
C LYS A 813 23.88 27.85 -5.73
N LYS A 814 23.29 27.43 -6.86
CA LYS A 814 23.32 26.03 -7.32
C LYS A 814 24.74 25.58 -7.62
N GLN A 815 25.58 26.46 -8.17
CA GLN A 815 27.01 26.21 -8.41
C GLN A 815 27.79 26.05 -7.10
N GLU A 816 27.60 26.96 -6.14
CA GLU A 816 28.27 26.89 -4.84
C GLU A 816 27.91 25.59 -4.10
N GLN A 817 26.66 25.15 -4.18
CA GLN A 817 26.20 23.89 -3.61
C GLN A 817 26.82 22.68 -4.32
N ALA A 818 26.92 22.69 -5.66
CA ALA A 818 27.56 21.63 -6.43
C ALA A 818 29.07 21.53 -6.15
N ILE A 819 29.76 22.67 -6.01
CA ILE A 819 31.19 22.70 -5.65
C ILE A 819 31.40 22.17 -4.23
N LYS A 820 30.58 22.60 -3.26
CA LYS A 820 30.65 22.11 -1.88
C LYS A 820 30.39 20.60 -1.79
N GLN A 821 29.42 20.08 -2.54
CA GLN A 821 29.15 18.64 -2.61
C GLN A 821 30.33 17.89 -3.22
N MET A 822 30.91 18.38 -4.33
CA MET A 822 32.09 17.76 -4.92
C MET A 822 33.31 17.78 -3.97
N GLU A 823 33.55 18.89 -3.27
CA GLU A 823 34.65 18.97 -2.31
C GLU A 823 34.45 17.99 -1.14
N GLN A 824 33.21 17.79 -0.69
CA GLN A 824 32.87 16.78 0.31
C GLN A 824 33.08 15.36 -0.21
N GLU A 825 32.58 15.04 -1.41
CA GLU A 825 32.78 13.74 -2.07
C GLU A 825 34.27 13.44 -2.30
N MET A 826 35.05 14.43 -2.71
CA MET A 826 36.48 14.25 -2.93
C MET A 826 37.26 14.08 -1.62
N LYS A 827 36.84 14.76 -0.55
CA LYS A 827 37.41 14.55 0.80
C LYS A 827 37.08 13.16 1.33
N SER A 828 35.85 12.66 1.12
CA SER A 828 35.48 11.31 1.55
C SER A 828 36.16 10.24 0.68
N GLU A 829 36.23 10.40 -0.64
CA GLU A 829 36.99 9.52 -1.55
C GLU A 829 38.46 9.43 -1.14
N MET A 830 39.09 10.56 -0.78
CA MET A 830 40.48 10.60 -0.31
C MET A 830 40.65 9.91 1.04
N LEU A 831 39.76 10.17 2.00
CA LEU A 831 39.78 9.48 3.29
C LEU A 831 39.61 7.98 3.11
N HIS A 832 38.70 7.55 2.23
CA HIS A 832 38.49 6.14 1.90
C HIS A 832 39.73 5.53 1.24
N GLN A 833 40.32 6.18 0.23
CA GLN A 833 41.55 5.69 -0.40
C GLN A 833 42.72 5.63 0.57
N LYS A 834 42.84 6.61 1.46
CA LYS A 834 43.86 6.61 2.50
C LYS A 834 43.66 5.46 3.48
N GLN A 835 42.45 5.31 4.01
CA GLN A 835 42.11 4.25 4.97
C GLN A 835 42.23 2.84 4.36
N GLU A 836 41.81 2.67 3.10
CA GLU A 836 41.93 1.39 2.40
C GLU A 836 43.40 1.03 2.13
N MET A 837 44.23 2.01 1.77
CA MET A 837 45.67 1.79 1.58
C MET A 837 46.38 1.53 2.92
N ASP A 838 46.03 2.26 3.98
CA ASP A 838 46.55 2.03 5.33
C ASP A 838 46.19 0.61 5.80
N ARG A 839 44.96 0.15 5.53
CA ARG A 839 44.51 -1.23 5.80
C ARG A 839 45.30 -2.26 4.98
N GLN A 840 45.48 -2.06 3.68
CA GLN A 840 46.25 -2.98 2.83
C GLN A 840 47.71 -3.09 3.28
N LEU A 841 48.31 -1.97 3.69
CA LEU A 841 49.65 -1.94 4.28
C LEU A 841 49.68 -2.65 5.64
N GLU A 842 48.72 -2.40 6.53
CA GLU A 842 48.63 -3.10 7.82
C GLU A 842 48.44 -4.61 7.65
N GLU A 843 47.62 -5.05 6.70
CA GLU A 843 47.45 -6.45 6.38
C GLU A 843 48.68 -7.08 5.72
N ALA A 844 49.38 -6.34 4.86
CA ALA A 844 50.64 -6.79 4.29
C ALA A 844 51.72 -6.92 5.38
N LEU A 845 51.81 -5.95 6.29
CA LEU A 845 52.69 -6.00 7.46
C LEU A 845 52.36 -7.20 8.33
N LYS A 846 51.08 -7.39 8.65
CA LYS A 846 50.63 -8.49 9.50
C LYS A 846 50.94 -9.83 8.84
N ARG A 847 50.71 -10.00 7.53
CA ARG A 847 51.08 -11.22 6.80
C ARG A 847 52.59 -11.45 6.75
N GLU A 848 53.41 -10.42 6.49
CA GLU A 848 54.88 -10.56 6.43
C GLU A 848 55.50 -10.83 7.81
N LEU A 849 54.93 -10.25 8.87
CA LEU A 849 55.32 -10.53 10.25
C LEU A 849 54.87 -11.92 10.66
N GLU A 850 53.60 -12.29 10.43
CA GLU A 850 53.09 -13.63 10.73
C GLU A 850 53.86 -14.73 9.96
N GLU A 851 54.23 -14.50 8.70
CA GLU A 851 54.99 -15.48 7.91
C GLU A 851 56.41 -15.65 8.45
N ARG A 852 57.07 -14.54 8.84
CA ARG A 852 58.40 -14.58 9.48
C ARG A 852 58.36 -15.12 10.91
N GLU A 853 57.31 -14.84 11.67
CA GLU A 853 57.07 -15.42 12.99
C GLU A 853 56.81 -16.93 12.88
N LYS A 854 56.02 -17.38 11.90
CA LYS A 854 55.77 -18.81 11.64
C LYS A 854 57.03 -19.54 11.16
N ASP A 855 57.89 -18.88 10.38
CA ASP A 855 59.18 -19.43 9.97
C ASP A 855 60.19 -19.47 11.13
N PHE A 856 60.23 -18.43 11.97
CA PHE A 856 61.00 -18.40 13.21
C PHE A 856 60.57 -19.50 14.20
N LEU A 857 59.27 -19.71 14.39
CA LEU A 857 58.70 -20.81 15.17
C LEU A 857 59.06 -22.18 14.59
N GLY A 858 59.06 -22.31 13.26
CA GLY A 858 59.45 -23.52 12.55
C GLY A 858 60.94 -23.85 12.70
N ASP A 859 61.80 -22.83 12.63
CA ASP A 859 63.25 -22.93 12.80
C ASP A 859 63.61 -23.22 14.27
N LEU A 860 62.97 -22.55 15.24
CA LEU A 860 63.10 -22.84 16.69
C LEU A 860 62.64 -24.26 17.04
N ALA A 861 61.48 -24.69 16.55
CA ALA A 861 60.98 -26.05 16.76
C ALA A 861 61.84 -27.12 16.07
N ALA A 862 62.57 -26.77 15.00
CA ALA A 862 63.51 -27.67 14.34
C ALA A 862 64.81 -27.84 15.15
N VAL A 863 65.30 -26.75 15.76
CA VAL A 863 66.53 -26.70 16.58
C VAL A 863 66.33 -27.26 17.99
N SER A 864 65.09 -27.23 18.52
CA SER A 864 64.77 -27.67 19.88
C SER A 864 64.80 -29.18 20.13
N GLU A 865 64.89 -30.01 19.08
CA GLU A 865 64.81 -31.49 19.11
C GLU A 865 63.67 -32.08 19.97
N LEU A 866 62.60 -31.32 20.23
CA LEU A 866 61.46 -31.74 21.06
C LEU A 866 60.74 -32.95 20.47
N ARG A 867 60.30 -33.89 21.33
CA ARG A 867 59.49 -35.04 20.88
C ARG A 867 58.12 -34.54 20.43
N LYS A 868 57.48 -35.26 19.50
CA LYS A 868 56.15 -34.89 18.97
C LYS A 868 55.08 -34.76 20.05
N GLU A 869 55.25 -35.42 21.18
CA GLU A 869 54.34 -35.39 22.34
C GLU A 869 54.55 -34.11 23.18
N GLU A 870 55.80 -33.72 23.41
CA GLU A 870 56.18 -32.50 24.15
C GLU A 870 55.80 -31.23 23.38
N LEU A 871 55.98 -31.22 22.05
CA LEU A 871 55.52 -30.12 21.19
C LEU A 871 54.00 -29.97 21.21
N THR A 872 53.26 -31.06 21.42
CA THR A 872 51.80 -31.02 21.48
C THR A 872 51.28 -30.53 22.82
N GLU A 873 52.02 -30.82 23.90
CA GLU A 873 51.72 -30.30 25.23
C GLU A 873 52.01 -28.80 25.31
N LEU A 874 53.10 -28.33 24.69
CA LEU A 874 53.42 -26.91 24.56
C LEU A 874 52.39 -26.13 23.73
N VAL A 875 51.95 -26.68 22.59
CA VAL A 875 50.89 -26.07 21.76
C VAL A 875 49.57 -26.00 22.52
N SER A 876 49.21 -27.04 23.26
CA SER A 876 48.00 -27.01 24.08
C SER A 876 48.11 -26.00 25.24
N ALA A 877 49.23 -25.96 25.96
CA ALA A 877 49.44 -25.06 27.08
C ALA A 877 49.50 -23.57 26.68
N ALA A 878 49.98 -23.25 25.49
CA ALA A 878 50.01 -21.87 24.99
C ALA A 878 48.66 -21.44 24.39
N VAL A 879 47.88 -22.38 23.85
CA VAL A 879 46.51 -22.11 23.44
C VAL A 879 45.61 -21.91 24.67
N GLU A 880 45.85 -22.65 25.76
CA GLU A 880 45.17 -22.43 27.04
C GLU A 880 45.50 -21.07 27.66
N ASP A 881 46.78 -20.68 27.72
CA ASP A 881 47.20 -19.37 28.26
C ASP A 881 46.74 -18.19 27.37
N GLY A 882 46.68 -18.41 26.05
CA GLY A 882 46.21 -17.43 25.07
C GLY A 882 44.68 -17.34 24.99
N GLY A 883 43.95 -18.19 25.74
CA GLY A 883 42.49 -18.21 25.79
C GLY A 883 41.80 -18.79 24.54
N GLY A 884 42.47 -19.67 23.81
CA GLY A 884 41.96 -20.38 22.64
C GLY A 884 41.42 -21.79 22.94
N ASN A 885 40.79 -22.43 21.95
CA ASN A 885 40.10 -23.72 22.12
C ASN A 885 40.88 -24.89 21.49
N GLU A 886 40.49 -26.15 21.80
CA GLU A 886 41.17 -27.37 21.29
C GLU A 886 41.22 -27.46 19.74
N GLY A 887 40.29 -26.82 19.05
CA GLY A 887 40.28 -26.70 17.59
C GLY A 887 41.42 -25.82 17.06
N ASP A 888 41.72 -24.71 17.74
CA ASP A 888 42.81 -23.80 17.40
C ASP A 888 44.17 -24.49 17.63
N ALA A 889 44.30 -25.25 18.72
CA ALA A 889 45.48 -26.07 19.00
C ALA A 889 45.76 -27.11 17.91
N LYS A 890 44.73 -27.77 17.34
CA LYS A 890 44.89 -28.74 16.25
C LYS A 890 45.35 -28.09 14.95
N ALA A 891 44.84 -26.90 14.63
CA ALA A 891 45.22 -26.15 13.43
C ALA A 891 46.67 -25.65 13.51
N ILE A 892 47.04 -25.02 14.64
CA ILE A 892 48.40 -24.50 14.88
C ILE A 892 49.42 -25.64 14.91
N LYS A 893 49.11 -26.78 15.56
CA LYS A 893 49.93 -28.00 15.55
C LYS A 893 50.21 -28.51 14.14
N LYS A 894 49.19 -28.55 13.27
CA LYS A 894 49.32 -29.08 11.90
C LYS A 894 50.24 -28.20 11.06
N ASP A 895 50.15 -26.88 11.20
CA ASP A 895 50.98 -25.93 10.46
C ASP A 895 52.44 -25.94 10.96
N LEU A 896 52.64 -25.91 12.28
CA LEU A 896 53.97 -25.97 12.91
C LEU A 896 54.73 -27.26 12.52
N MET A 897 54.04 -28.41 12.52
CA MET A 897 54.62 -29.70 12.13
C MET A 897 54.98 -29.79 10.64
N LYS A 898 54.28 -29.06 9.77
CA LYS A 898 54.58 -28.98 8.33
C LYS A 898 55.81 -28.11 8.09
N ARG A 899 55.90 -26.96 8.78
CA ARG A 899 57.03 -26.02 8.66
C ARG A 899 58.30 -26.56 9.31
N MET A 900 58.23 -27.24 10.45
CA MET A 900 59.37 -27.93 11.07
C MET A 900 60.03 -28.95 10.11
N LYS A 901 59.23 -29.67 9.31
CA LYS A 901 59.77 -30.59 8.28
C LYS A 901 60.46 -29.86 7.13
N ASN A 902 59.94 -28.69 6.74
CA ASN A 902 60.52 -27.86 5.70
C ASN A 902 61.82 -27.19 6.19
N ALA A 903 61.88 -26.73 7.43
CA ALA A 903 63.08 -26.17 8.05
C ALA A 903 64.21 -27.21 8.15
N LYS A 904 63.91 -28.45 8.58
CA LYS A 904 64.87 -29.57 8.63
C LYS A 904 65.38 -30.07 7.26
N SER A 905 64.76 -29.61 6.16
CA SER A 905 65.16 -29.97 4.79
C SER A 905 65.85 -28.83 4.04
N ARG A 906 66.04 -27.66 4.67
CA ARG A 906 66.93 -26.61 4.15
C ARG A 906 68.39 -27.06 4.35
N PRO A 907 69.27 -26.95 3.34
CA PRO A 907 70.71 -27.14 3.53
C PRO A 907 71.21 -26.13 4.57
N ASP A 908 72.05 -26.57 5.51
CA ASP A 908 72.84 -25.65 6.32
C ASP A 908 73.71 -24.83 5.35
N ASP A 909 73.43 -23.54 5.20
CA ASP A 909 74.38 -22.57 4.63
C ASP A 909 75.50 -22.31 5.65
N ASP A 910 76.15 -23.39 6.09
CA ASP A 910 77.41 -23.39 6.82
C ASP A 910 78.50 -23.31 5.74
N ASP A 911 78.73 -22.11 5.19
CA ASP A 911 79.99 -21.61 4.61
C ASP A 911 79.74 -20.40 3.69
N GLU A 912 79.44 -19.21 4.23
CA GLU A 912 79.95 -17.96 3.64
C GLU A 912 80.35 -16.97 4.74
N ASP A 913 81.67 -16.82 4.86
CA ASP A 913 82.34 -15.83 5.67
C ASP A 913 81.87 -14.39 5.36
N PHE A 914 81.82 -13.61 6.43
CA PHE A 914 81.93 -12.16 6.47
C PHE A 914 82.81 -11.57 5.35
N VAL A 915 82.21 -11.00 4.31
CA VAL A 915 82.83 -9.92 3.52
C VAL A 915 81.81 -8.81 3.31
N GLU A 916 81.79 -7.91 4.28
CA GLU A 916 81.26 -6.57 4.10
C GLU A 916 82.19 -5.79 3.15
N GLU A 917 81.57 -5.00 2.26
CA GLU A 917 82.17 -3.84 1.58
C GLU A 917 83.07 -4.06 0.33
N LYS A 918 82.42 -4.06 -0.86
CA LYS A 918 82.72 -3.11 -1.98
C LYS A 918 81.95 -3.47 -3.26
N ARG A 919 80.77 -2.86 -3.45
CA ARG A 919 80.21 -2.62 -4.80
C ARG A 919 79.58 -1.23 -4.90
N SER A 920 80.43 -0.21 -4.89
CA SER A 920 80.11 1.05 -5.57
C SER A 920 80.80 1.08 -6.94
N LYS A 921 80.09 1.61 -7.95
CA LYS A 921 80.52 1.95 -9.32
C LYS A 921 80.51 0.83 -10.37
N LYS A 922 79.34 0.65 -11.03
CA LYS A 922 79.21 0.72 -12.50
C LYS A 922 77.76 0.48 -12.94
N LYS A 923 77.08 1.56 -13.34
CA LYS A 923 76.42 1.70 -14.67
C LYS A 923 75.54 2.94 -14.69
N LYS A 924 76.15 4.06 -15.11
CA LYS A 924 75.49 5.14 -15.84
C LYS A 924 75.96 4.98 -17.29
N LYS A 925 75.09 4.46 -18.18
CA LYS A 925 75.06 4.68 -19.65
C LYS A 925 74.03 3.73 -20.28
N GLY A 926 72.96 4.31 -20.82
CA GLY A 926 71.93 3.58 -21.57
C GLY A 926 70.68 4.42 -21.81
N LYS A 927 70.82 5.53 -22.54
CA LYS A 927 69.71 6.24 -23.18
C LYS A 927 69.37 5.53 -24.52
N LYS A 928 68.08 5.58 -24.91
CA LYS A 928 67.43 5.11 -26.16
C LYS A 928 67.04 3.61 -26.12
N LYS A 929 65.80 3.20 -26.42
CA LYS A 929 64.69 3.78 -27.20
C LYS A 929 63.41 3.87 -26.42
#